data_AF-A0AAV4D839-F1
#
_entry.id   AF-A0AAV4D839-F1
#
_cell.length_a   1.000
_cell.length_b   1.000
_cell.length_c   1.000
_cell.angle_alpha   90.00
_cell.angle_beta   90.00
_cell.angle_gamma   90.00
#
_symmetry.space_group_name_H-M   'P 1'
#
loop_
_entity.id
_entity.type
_entity.pdbx_description
1 polymer ?
#
loop_
_entity_poly.entity_id
_entity_poly.type
_entity_poly.pdbx_seq_one_letter_code
_entity_poly.pdbx_strand_id
1 'polypeptide(L)'
;MVVMMIMINIDEGDDSDVGDTENDEGSGDDDAFGDNDDGSANNGEAEAGVGDDECSNGHDYGIYLYKSAGRMGRKVIVAACSLNQWAMDFLGNMKRIIESIQVARSKGARFRTGQELEISGYSCADHFFESDTFLHSWEVLATIMAHPSCQDILCDVGMPVMHKNVSYNCRVFFVNKKILLIRPKLMLCNEGNYREPRWFTAWTKLKQTEEHYLPRMIQEITGQRTVPIGDAVISTYDTCLAAEICEELWNPKARHIDLALDGVEIIANGSASYHELRKMFIRVDLVKSASRKSGGVYIFCNGVGCDGERCYWDGGSMIAVNGDIVSEGPQFCLEEVSVITATVDLEDVRTYKNYVRSRAEVAAHSTPFPRMWADFALSEGEEYNFTPETKPITFCLLPAEEEIRLGPACWLWDYLRRSGQGGYFLPLSGGIDSSSTACVVASMCHLICDAAASGNKTVLQDIQRITGQQGYLPNDPQELANRLFTTCYMGSENSSADTRNCAAELAQDIGSYHLGVTIDLAVQAFLKIFDMAFNRMPKFKAHGGSLRENLAMQNVQARVRMVLSYLFAQLSLWARGKSGGLLVLGSANVDESLRGYMTKYDCSSADINPIGGISKTDLRQFILHCSKRFGFASLDKIYQAPPTAELEPLEQGRIAQTDEEDMGMTYDELSVYGKLRKQNFCGPYSMFCKLLHMSCDQCPPKQIAEKVKHFFRSYAVNRHKMTVLTPAYHCESYSPDDNRFDQRQFLYNAKWFWQFARIDAEVQKSRNSLNQLSQTSSKSVGSDNSGAVSHNTSGNSSASGMSNFNLHYSPLHGNSASGVQVVQQPTLIKDDQATLTSSPPVRGKHPHTQVAVVVRDPHKQQLQVVPHVHRAISPAISVQAAKKPRFQHSHPKVEVEISD
;
A
#
# COMPACT_ATOMS: atom_id res chain seq x y z
N MET A 1 -18.56 -12.36 26.75
CA MET A 1 -17.98 -13.41 27.58
C MET A 1 -16.50 -13.08 27.68
N VAL A 2 -16.12 -12.49 28.80
CA VAL A 2 -14.74 -12.16 29.18
C VAL A 2 -14.23 -13.38 29.94
N VAL A 3 -13.12 -13.97 29.52
CA VAL A 3 -12.25 -14.74 30.43
C VAL A 3 -10.80 -14.41 30.11
N MET A 4 -10.19 -13.89 31.15
CA MET A 4 -8.82 -13.49 31.38
C MET A 4 -8.07 -14.70 31.95
N MET A 5 -6.78 -14.88 31.66
CA MET A 5 -5.91 -15.62 32.58
C MET A 5 -4.46 -15.12 32.47
N ILE A 6 -3.90 -14.84 33.64
CA ILE A 6 -2.61 -14.25 33.96
C ILE A 6 -1.78 -15.28 34.76
N MET A 7 -0.46 -15.22 34.56
CA MET A 7 0.68 -15.66 35.41
C MET A 7 0.99 -17.15 35.62
N ILE A 8 2.28 -17.48 35.39
CA ILE A 8 3.20 -18.00 36.40
C ILE A 8 4.53 -17.23 36.29
N ASN A 9 5.17 -17.01 37.44
CA ASN A 9 6.32 -16.16 37.73
C ASN A 9 7.42 -17.01 38.42
N ILE A 10 8.67 -16.52 38.35
CA ILE A 10 9.83 -16.74 39.26
C ILE A 10 10.70 -18.00 39.06
N ASP A 11 11.99 -17.74 38.78
CA ASP A 11 13.09 -18.25 39.60
C ASP A 11 14.15 -17.13 39.74
N GLU A 12 14.38 -16.69 40.98
CA GLU A 12 15.52 -15.88 41.44
C GLU A 12 16.49 -16.83 42.16
N GLY A 13 17.79 -16.58 42.01
CA GLY A 13 18.85 -17.23 42.77
C GLY A 13 20.05 -16.30 42.90
N ASP A 14 20.25 -15.82 44.12
CA ASP A 14 21.37 -15.05 44.66
C ASP A 14 22.74 -15.74 44.46
N ASP A 15 23.82 -14.96 44.37
CA ASP A 15 24.86 -14.93 45.43
C ASP A 15 25.98 -13.88 45.19
N SER A 16 26.12 -13.03 46.22
CA SER A 16 27.28 -12.34 46.83
C SER A 16 28.69 -12.33 46.21
N ASP A 17 29.33 -11.15 46.18
CA ASP A 17 30.49 -10.77 47.05
C ASP A 17 30.97 -9.33 46.66
N VAL A 18 30.89 -8.31 47.53
CA VAL A 18 31.83 -7.87 48.60
C VAL A 18 33.24 -7.51 48.10
N GLY A 19 33.63 -6.24 48.26
CA GLY A 19 34.99 -5.74 48.03
C GLY A 19 35.12 -4.22 48.21
N ASP A 20 35.45 -3.82 49.44
CA ASP A 20 35.70 -2.47 49.98
C ASP A 20 36.96 -1.73 49.47
N THR A 21 36.99 -0.41 49.74
CA THR A 21 38.16 0.48 50.06
C THR A 21 39.19 0.76 48.93
N GLU A 22 39.90 1.89 48.81
CA GLU A 22 40.11 3.16 49.54
C GLU A 22 40.97 4.08 48.63
N ASN A 23 40.87 5.40 48.87
CA ASN A 23 41.90 6.46 48.89
C ASN A 23 42.75 6.91 47.67
N ASP A 24 42.83 8.25 47.61
CA ASP A 24 43.97 9.18 47.39
C ASP A 24 43.80 10.13 46.19
N GLU A 25 43.47 11.40 46.45
CA GLU A 25 44.36 12.53 46.78
C GLU A 25 45.15 13.08 45.58
N GLY A 26 45.03 14.38 45.33
CA GLY A 26 45.73 15.08 44.25
C GLY A 26 45.26 16.51 44.02
N SER A 27 45.53 17.37 44.99
CA SER A 27 45.41 18.84 45.01
C SER A 27 46.22 19.58 43.93
N GLY A 28 45.78 20.79 43.57
CA GLY A 28 46.61 21.78 42.87
C GLY A 28 45.84 23.07 42.55
N ASP A 29 45.91 24.03 43.47
CA ASP A 29 45.38 25.39 43.44
C ASP A 29 46.24 26.40 42.65
N ASP A 30 45.71 27.64 42.55
CA ASP A 30 46.37 28.95 42.36
C ASP A 30 46.78 29.35 40.93
N ASP A 31 46.65 30.59 40.41
CA ASP A 31 46.20 31.93 40.85
C ASP A 31 46.06 32.75 39.53
N ALA A 32 45.03 33.54 39.24
CA ALA A 32 44.66 34.88 39.74
C ALA A 32 45.38 36.10 39.07
N PHE A 33 44.54 37.07 38.65
CA PHE A 33 44.74 38.53 38.46
C PHE A 33 45.46 39.12 37.23
N GLY A 34 44.83 40.17 36.67
CA GLY A 34 45.55 41.22 35.94
C GLY A 34 44.74 42.10 34.99
N ASP A 35 44.01 43.07 35.54
CA ASP A 35 43.15 44.08 34.91
C ASP A 35 43.84 45.17 34.05
N ASN A 36 43.01 45.79 33.19
CA ASN A 36 42.87 47.22 32.86
C ASN A 36 43.70 47.96 31.78
N ASP A 37 42.90 48.54 30.86
CA ASP A 37 42.73 49.96 30.53
C ASP A 37 43.43 50.67 29.35
N ASP A 38 42.52 51.25 28.54
CA ASP A 38 42.46 52.59 27.94
C ASP A 38 43.39 53.06 26.81
N GLY A 39 42.77 53.82 25.89
CA GLY A 39 43.42 55.02 25.33
C GLY A 39 43.21 55.33 23.84
N SER A 40 42.19 56.13 23.58
CA SER A 40 41.75 56.77 22.32
C SER A 40 42.75 57.60 21.46
N ALA A 41 42.50 57.56 20.12
CA ALA A 41 42.37 58.66 19.13
C ALA A 41 43.39 59.83 19.02
N ASN A 42 43.90 60.13 17.80
CA ASN A 42 43.40 61.20 16.90
C ASN A 42 44.32 61.51 15.68
N ASN A 43 43.66 61.69 14.51
CA ASN A 43 43.83 62.63 13.38
C ASN A 43 45.19 63.14 12.85
N GLY A 44 45.28 63.19 11.50
CA GLY A 44 46.14 64.10 10.73
C GLY A 44 45.91 64.00 9.21
N GLU A 45 45.19 64.97 8.64
CA GLU A 45 45.10 65.24 7.19
C GLU A 45 46.34 66.01 6.69
N ALA A 46 46.76 65.82 5.43
CA ALA A 46 46.90 66.89 4.42
C ALA A 46 47.77 66.51 3.18
N GLU A 47 47.17 66.76 2.02
CA GLU A 47 47.73 67.37 0.80
C GLU A 47 48.59 66.61 -0.24
N ALA A 48 48.38 67.08 -1.48
CA ALA A 48 48.66 66.47 -2.76
C ALA A 48 49.99 66.91 -3.39
N GLY A 49 50.57 66.05 -4.23
CA GLY A 49 51.65 66.38 -5.15
C GLY A 49 51.56 65.52 -6.41
N VAL A 50 51.51 66.18 -7.57
CA VAL A 50 51.53 65.59 -8.92
C VAL A 50 52.99 65.31 -9.33
N GLY A 51 53.24 64.16 -9.95
CA GLY A 51 54.50 63.86 -10.63
C GLY A 51 54.46 62.47 -11.25
N ASP A 52 54.39 62.42 -12.58
CA ASP A 52 54.45 61.22 -13.41
C ASP A 52 55.77 60.46 -13.20
N ASP A 53 55.71 59.13 -13.09
CA ASP A 53 56.73 58.25 -13.66
C ASP A 53 56.21 56.82 -13.84
N GLU A 54 56.60 56.26 -14.98
CA GLU A 54 56.14 54.99 -15.53
C GLU A 54 56.67 53.74 -14.78
N CYS A 55 55.92 52.66 -15.01
CA CYS A 55 56.37 51.27 -15.06
C CYS A 55 56.47 50.43 -13.78
N SER A 56 55.76 49.30 -13.88
CA SER A 56 56.00 48.01 -13.23
C SER A 56 55.87 47.93 -11.72
N ASN A 57 54.66 47.59 -11.27
CA ASN A 57 54.43 46.46 -10.35
C ASN A 57 52.93 46.14 -10.32
N GLY A 58 52.45 45.54 -11.39
CA GLY A 58 51.30 44.65 -11.30
C GLY A 58 51.77 43.36 -10.62
N HIS A 59 51.12 42.99 -9.51
CA HIS A 59 50.96 41.64 -8.96
C HIS A 59 50.82 41.71 -7.44
N ASP A 60 49.70 42.26 -6.91
CA ASP A 60 49.20 41.75 -5.62
C ASP A 60 47.73 42.06 -5.28
N TYR A 61 46.85 42.14 -6.29
CA TYR A 61 45.39 42.22 -6.04
C TYR A 61 44.70 40.83 -6.01
N GLY A 62 45.45 39.74 -6.18
CA GLY A 62 44.91 38.41 -6.44
C GLY A 62 44.78 37.47 -5.25
N ILE A 63 45.40 37.77 -4.10
CA ILE A 63 45.61 36.75 -3.04
C ILE A 63 44.84 37.05 -1.74
N TYR A 64 44.37 38.28 -1.52
CA TYR A 64 43.59 38.63 -0.32
C TYR A 64 42.09 38.30 -0.38
N LEU A 65 41.56 37.87 -1.54
CA LEU A 65 40.14 37.49 -1.69
C LEU A 65 39.85 36.02 -1.33
N TYR A 66 40.87 35.17 -1.14
CA TYR A 66 40.67 33.73 -0.98
C TYR A 66 40.54 33.24 0.47
N LYS A 67 40.84 34.07 1.46
CA LYS A 67 40.79 33.65 2.88
C LYS A 67 39.47 33.93 3.60
N SER A 68 38.54 34.64 2.95
CA SER A 68 37.17 34.85 3.45
C SER A 68 36.10 34.68 2.37
N ALA A 69 36.42 34.00 1.27
CA ALA A 69 35.46 33.71 0.22
C ALA A 69 34.31 32.90 0.80
N GLY A 70 33.15 33.56 0.96
CA GLY A 70 31.87 32.92 1.22
C GLY A 70 31.70 31.80 0.20
N ARG A 71 31.83 30.57 0.68
CA ARG A 71 31.77 29.37 -0.13
C ARG A 71 30.34 29.27 -0.66
N MET A 72 30.13 29.56 -1.94
CA MET A 72 28.84 29.32 -2.57
C MET A 72 28.63 27.80 -2.61
N GLY A 73 27.81 27.28 -1.69
CA GLY A 73 27.56 25.86 -1.64
C GLY A 73 26.96 25.38 -2.96
N ARG A 74 27.53 24.28 -3.48
CA ARG A 74 27.34 23.83 -4.85
C ARG A 74 26.87 22.39 -4.93
N LYS A 75 27.74 21.42 -4.61
CA LYS A 75 27.37 20.00 -4.64
C LYS A 75 26.90 19.52 -3.27
N VAL A 76 25.77 18.82 -3.25
CA VAL A 76 25.18 18.23 -2.06
C VAL A 76 24.97 16.73 -2.24
N ILE A 77 25.08 15.97 -1.16
CA ILE A 77 24.75 14.55 -1.13
C ILE A 77 23.50 14.36 -0.27
N VAL A 78 22.44 13.86 -0.88
CA VAL A 78 21.13 13.62 -0.24
C VAL A 78 20.83 12.13 -0.19
N ALA A 79 20.09 11.70 0.84
CA ALA A 79 19.71 10.30 1.06
C ALA A 79 18.20 10.10 1.19
N ALA A 80 17.69 9.08 0.48
CA ALA A 80 16.32 8.56 0.61
C ALA A 80 16.37 7.19 1.29
N CYS A 81 15.54 6.98 2.30
CA CYS A 81 15.54 5.76 3.11
C CYS A 81 14.20 5.02 3.02
N SER A 82 14.25 3.72 2.71
CA SER A 82 13.10 2.80 2.79
C SER A 82 13.34 1.84 3.94
N LEU A 83 12.43 1.82 4.92
CA LEU A 83 12.60 1.05 6.15
C LEU A 83 11.49 0.02 6.31
N ASN A 84 11.84 -1.17 6.78
CA ASN A 84 10.86 -2.20 7.11
C ASN A 84 10.28 -2.00 8.51
N GLN A 85 9.56 -0.89 8.69
CA GLN A 85 8.94 -0.57 9.97
C GLN A 85 7.84 -1.57 10.33
N TRP A 86 7.52 -1.61 11.62
CA TRP A 86 6.41 -2.38 12.16
C TRP A 86 5.58 -1.48 13.08
N ALA A 87 4.28 -1.42 12.84
CA ALA A 87 3.37 -0.62 13.64
C ALA A 87 3.54 -0.95 15.14
N MET A 88 3.74 0.09 15.95
CA MET A 88 3.97 0.02 17.40
C MET A 88 5.29 -0.63 17.85
N ASP A 89 6.16 -1.09 16.95
CA ASP A 89 7.51 -1.58 17.28
C ASP A 89 8.50 -0.40 17.42
N PHE A 90 8.28 0.44 18.41
CA PHE A 90 9.08 1.65 18.63
C PHE A 90 10.59 1.37 18.73
N LEU A 91 10.98 0.27 19.38
CA LEU A 91 12.39 -0.12 19.53
C LEU A 91 13.01 -0.53 18.18
N GLY A 92 12.35 -1.40 17.42
CA GLY A 92 12.84 -1.80 16.10
C GLY A 92 12.84 -0.63 15.12
N ASN A 93 11.78 0.17 15.12
CA ASN A 93 11.65 1.35 14.25
C ASN A 93 12.77 2.36 14.53
N MET A 94 13.06 2.63 15.80
CA MET A 94 14.18 3.47 16.21
C MET A 94 15.53 2.94 15.70
N LYS A 95 15.80 1.64 15.86
CA LYS A 95 17.05 1.02 15.40
C LYS A 95 17.23 1.16 13.89
N ARG A 96 16.18 0.89 13.10
CA ARG A 96 16.20 1.03 11.64
C ARG A 96 16.42 2.48 11.20
N ILE A 97 15.83 3.45 11.91
CA ILE A 97 16.06 4.89 11.64
C ILE A 97 17.52 5.25 11.89
N ILE A 98 18.08 4.88 13.05
CA ILE A 98 19.48 5.17 13.41
C ILE A 98 20.44 4.51 12.41
N GLU A 99 20.21 3.24 12.05
CA GLU A 99 21.01 2.54 11.04
C GLU A 99 20.96 3.26 9.68
N SER A 100 19.78 3.71 9.25
CA SER A 100 19.65 4.47 8.00
C SER A 100 20.43 5.78 8.01
N ILE A 101 20.48 6.47 9.16
CA ILE A 101 21.26 7.69 9.35
C ILE A 101 22.77 7.38 9.28
N GLN A 102 23.21 6.28 9.91
CA GLN A 102 24.59 5.82 9.83
C GLN A 102 25.01 5.49 8.40
N VAL A 103 24.19 4.74 7.65
CA VAL A 103 24.46 4.39 6.26
C VAL A 103 24.46 5.63 5.35
N ALA A 104 23.54 6.57 5.57
CA ALA A 104 23.51 7.83 4.83
C ALA A 104 24.82 8.62 5.04
N ARG A 105 25.28 8.75 6.30
CA ARG A 105 26.54 9.42 6.63
C ARG A 105 27.76 8.71 6.06
N SER A 106 27.81 7.37 6.12
CA SER A 106 28.94 6.62 5.54
C SER A 106 29.04 6.80 4.02
N LYS A 107 27.93 7.18 3.36
CA LYS A 107 27.88 7.55 1.94
C LYS A 107 28.07 9.05 1.69
N GLY A 108 28.42 9.83 2.71
CA GLY A 108 28.68 11.27 2.64
C GLY A 108 27.43 12.16 2.63
N ALA A 109 26.23 11.61 2.84
CA ALA A 109 25.01 12.41 2.83
C ALA A 109 24.93 13.35 4.03
N ARG A 110 24.54 14.60 3.76
CA ARG A 110 24.32 15.66 4.76
C ARG A 110 22.84 15.94 5.02
N PHE A 111 21.97 15.35 4.21
CA PHE A 111 20.53 15.33 4.41
C PHE A 111 19.98 13.91 4.27
N ARG A 112 19.22 13.46 5.26
CA ARG A 112 18.53 12.17 5.29
C ARG A 112 17.03 12.41 5.49
N THR A 113 16.22 11.81 4.61
CA THR A 113 14.76 11.77 4.75
C THR A 113 14.25 10.33 4.75
N GLY A 114 13.25 10.06 5.59
CA GLY A 114 12.62 8.74 5.75
C GLY A 114 11.18 8.69 5.28
N GLN A 115 10.54 7.53 5.45
CA GLN A 115 9.13 7.31 5.08
C GLN A 115 8.14 8.05 6.00
N GLU A 116 6.88 8.13 5.58
CA GLU A 116 5.79 8.68 6.37
C GLU A 116 5.56 7.90 7.68
N LEU A 117 5.36 8.62 8.80
CA LEU A 117 5.12 8.03 10.14
C LEU A 117 6.12 6.95 10.57
N GLU A 118 7.38 7.04 10.13
CA GLU A 118 8.37 5.97 10.33
C GLU A 118 8.68 5.64 11.80
N ILE A 119 8.50 6.58 12.74
CA ILE A 119 8.76 6.32 14.16
C ILE A 119 7.74 5.33 14.74
N SER A 120 6.45 5.55 14.46
CA SER A 120 5.38 4.68 14.94
C SER A 120 5.15 3.47 14.04
N GLY A 121 5.50 3.57 12.76
CA GLY A 121 4.92 2.77 11.68
C GLY A 121 3.63 3.42 11.19
N TYR A 122 3.30 3.21 9.90
CA TYR A 122 2.16 3.88 9.27
C TYR A 122 0.83 3.24 9.67
N SER A 123 0.75 1.90 9.67
CA SER A 123 -0.48 1.14 9.89
C SER A 123 -0.87 0.96 11.37
N CYS A 124 -0.61 1.95 12.24
CA CYS A 124 -1.03 1.86 13.65
C CYS A 124 -2.57 1.91 13.84
N ALA A 125 -3.29 2.39 12.82
CA ALA A 125 -4.74 2.48 12.81
C ALA A 125 -5.29 3.16 14.09
N ASP A 126 -6.22 2.52 14.81
CA ASP A 126 -6.87 3.11 15.99
C ASP A 126 -5.91 3.31 17.19
N HIS A 127 -4.70 2.74 17.16
CA HIS A 127 -3.66 3.10 18.15
C HIS A 127 -3.27 4.59 18.06
N PHE A 128 -3.54 5.29 16.96
CA PHE A 128 -3.39 6.75 16.89
C PHE A 128 -4.40 7.52 17.75
N PHE A 129 -5.40 6.87 18.38
CA PHE A 129 -6.22 7.47 19.43
C PHE A 129 -5.61 7.32 20.83
N GLU A 130 -4.62 6.45 21.00
CA GLU A 130 -3.97 6.18 22.27
C GLU A 130 -2.87 7.23 22.51
N SER A 131 -2.85 7.83 23.70
CA SER A 131 -1.82 8.80 24.09
C SER A 131 -0.41 8.20 24.05
N ASP A 132 -0.31 6.91 24.32
CA ASP A 132 0.95 6.17 24.42
C ASP A 132 1.68 6.16 23.08
N THR A 133 0.95 6.11 21.95
CA THR A 133 1.53 6.23 20.61
C THR A 133 2.27 7.56 20.43
N PHE A 134 1.71 8.66 20.93
CA PHE A 134 2.38 9.98 20.88
C PHE A 134 3.54 10.06 21.86
N LEU A 135 3.36 9.55 23.09
CA LEU A 135 4.41 9.52 24.12
C LEU A 135 5.65 8.77 23.63
N HIS A 136 5.48 7.51 23.20
CA HIS A 136 6.59 6.68 22.74
C HIS A 136 7.22 7.22 21.46
N SER A 137 6.45 7.87 20.59
CA SER A 137 7.03 8.56 19.43
C SER A 137 7.96 9.71 19.84
N TRP A 138 7.64 10.45 20.91
CA TRP A 138 8.53 11.48 21.46
C TRP A 138 9.74 10.88 22.17
N GLU A 139 9.60 9.78 22.91
CA GLU A 139 10.73 9.08 23.57
C GLU A 139 11.72 8.53 22.54
N VAL A 140 11.21 7.96 21.44
CA VAL A 140 12.04 7.51 20.32
C VAL A 140 12.73 8.69 19.64
N LEU A 141 12.01 9.79 19.37
CA LEU A 141 12.64 10.98 18.79
C LEU A 141 13.75 11.52 19.70
N ALA A 142 13.52 11.59 21.01
CA ALA A 142 14.52 12.01 21.99
C ALA A 142 15.80 11.16 21.88
N THR A 143 15.63 9.84 21.80
CA THR A 143 16.75 8.89 21.67
C THR A 143 17.49 9.06 20.34
N ILE A 144 16.77 9.18 19.22
CA ILE A 144 17.36 9.40 17.90
C ILE A 144 18.16 10.71 17.89
N MET A 145 17.58 11.81 18.36
CA MET A 145 18.24 13.12 18.37
C MET A 145 19.50 13.15 19.24
N ALA A 146 19.49 12.43 20.36
CA ALA A 146 20.65 12.33 21.25
C ALA A 146 21.76 11.43 20.70
N HIS A 147 21.45 10.56 19.73
CA HIS A 147 22.39 9.59 19.19
C HIS A 147 23.58 10.27 18.48
N PRO A 148 24.85 9.84 18.71
CA PRO A 148 26.02 10.46 18.10
C PRO A 148 26.02 10.46 16.56
N SER A 149 25.44 9.42 15.96
CA SER A 149 25.34 9.34 14.49
C SER A 149 24.44 10.42 13.88
N CYS A 150 23.62 11.12 14.67
CA CYS A 150 22.73 12.18 14.20
C CYS A 150 23.35 13.58 14.25
N GLN A 151 24.64 13.70 14.62
CA GLN A 151 25.38 14.96 14.53
C GLN A 151 25.81 15.23 13.08
N ASP A 152 25.85 16.50 12.68
CA ASP A 152 26.29 16.99 11.37
C ASP A 152 25.55 16.37 10.17
N ILE A 153 24.29 16.01 10.37
CA ILE A 153 23.38 15.57 9.33
C ILE A 153 21.97 16.12 9.61
N LEU A 154 21.39 16.80 8.63
CA LEU A 154 20.01 17.24 8.72
C LEU A 154 19.08 16.03 8.51
N CYS A 155 18.23 15.77 9.49
CA CYS A 155 17.33 14.62 9.49
C CYS A 155 15.88 15.09 9.37
N ASP A 156 15.12 14.37 8.54
CA ASP A 156 13.67 14.48 8.37
C ASP A 156 13.03 13.12 8.70
N VAL A 157 12.27 13.09 9.80
CA VAL A 157 11.59 11.89 10.31
C VAL A 157 10.08 12.06 10.38
N GLY A 158 9.32 10.97 10.27
CA GLY A 158 7.86 10.96 10.37
C GLY A 158 7.33 10.48 11.73
N MET A 159 6.40 11.20 12.35
CA MET A 159 5.71 10.78 13.59
C MET A 159 4.35 11.48 13.76
N PRO A 160 3.42 10.91 14.56
CA PRO A 160 2.22 11.61 14.96
C PRO A 160 2.54 12.70 16.00
N VAL A 161 1.95 13.89 15.86
CA VAL A 161 2.10 14.99 16.82
C VAL A 161 0.74 15.57 17.16
N MET A 162 0.46 15.70 18.46
CA MET A 162 -0.73 16.39 18.93
C MET A 162 -0.40 17.85 19.23
N HIS A 163 -1.03 18.78 18.51
CA HIS A 163 -0.89 20.22 18.75
C HIS A 163 -2.24 20.83 19.11
N LYS A 164 -2.32 21.46 20.28
CA LYS A 164 -3.56 22.06 20.81
C LYS A 164 -4.75 21.09 20.78
N ASN A 165 -4.52 19.85 21.22
CA ASN A 165 -5.49 18.74 21.23
C ASN A 165 -5.97 18.28 19.83
N VAL A 166 -5.21 18.57 18.79
CA VAL A 166 -5.48 18.08 17.43
C VAL A 166 -4.31 17.20 16.98
N SER A 167 -4.60 15.98 16.54
CA SER A 167 -3.62 15.03 16.03
C SER A 167 -3.28 15.33 14.57
N TYR A 168 -1.99 15.41 14.28
CA TYR A 168 -1.44 15.61 12.94
C TYR A 168 -0.44 14.50 12.61
N ASN A 169 -0.45 14.09 11.35
CA ASN A 169 0.62 13.31 10.75
C ASN A 169 1.73 14.31 10.36
N CYS A 170 2.93 14.17 10.93
CA CYS A 170 3.96 15.19 10.84
C CYS A 170 5.30 14.66 10.34
N ARG A 171 6.03 15.56 9.67
CA ARG A 171 7.48 15.50 9.51
C ARG A 171 8.14 16.34 10.60
N VAL A 172 9.27 15.87 11.13
CA VAL A 172 10.06 16.60 12.12
C VAL A 172 11.47 16.74 11.59
N PHE A 173 11.87 17.99 11.31
CA PHE A 173 13.21 18.35 10.88
C PHE A 173 14.07 18.66 12.09
N PHE A 174 15.24 18.04 12.20
CA PHE A 174 16.20 18.34 13.24
C PHE A 174 17.64 18.19 12.76
N VAL A 175 18.54 18.95 13.37
CA VAL A 175 19.99 18.87 13.16
C VAL A 175 20.67 19.24 14.48
N ASN A 176 21.79 18.59 14.81
CA ASN A 176 22.63 18.93 15.97
C ASN A 176 21.83 19.15 17.27
N LYS A 177 20.95 18.19 17.58
CA LYS A 177 20.06 18.20 18.76
C LYS A 177 19.09 19.38 18.84
N LYS A 178 18.78 20.05 17.73
CA LYS A 178 17.77 21.10 17.65
C LYS A 178 16.69 20.71 16.66
N ILE A 179 15.43 20.82 17.07
CA ILE A 179 14.28 20.71 16.16
C ILE A 179 14.11 22.06 15.48
N LEU A 180 14.04 22.03 14.15
CA LEU A 180 13.90 23.22 13.30
C LEU A 180 12.43 23.49 12.96
N LEU A 181 11.68 22.43 12.62
CA LEU A 181 10.31 22.51 12.13
C LEU A 181 9.56 21.20 12.38
N ILE A 182 8.31 21.32 12.81
CA ILE A 182 7.31 20.25 12.73
C ILE A 182 6.37 20.60 11.57
N ARG A 183 6.38 19.83 10.48
CA ARG A 183 5.54 20.05 9.30
C ARG A 183 4.38 19.05 9.28
N PRO A 184 3.15 19.47 9.65
CA PRO A 184 1.96 18.61 9.59
C PRO A 184 1.46 18.44 8.15
N LYS A 185 0.91 17.27 7.82
CA LYS A 185 0.31 16.94 6.52
C LYS A 185 -0.88 17.85 6.20
N LEU A 186 -0.94 18.34 4.96
CA LEU A 186 -1.95 19.27 4.48
C LEU A 186 -3.10 18.58 3.73
N MET A 187 -2.83 17.41 3.17
CA MET A 187 -3.79 16.63 2.38
C MET A 187 -3.74 15.18 2.85
N LEU A 188 -4.85 14.68 3.41
CA LEU A 188 -4.93 13.35 3.99
C LEU A 188 -5.51 12.35 2.99
N CYS A 189 -4.96 11.13 2.95
CA CYS A 189 -5.49 10.03 2.14
C CYS A 189 -6.78 9.47 2.75
N ASN A 190 -7.85 9.30 1.96
CA ASN A 190 -9.13 8.75 2.46
C ASN A 190 -9.81 7.78 1.47
N GLU A 191 -9.05 7.25 0.53
CA GLU A 191 -9.49 6.35 -0.53
C GLU A 191 -8.92 4.93 -0.36
N GLY A 192 -9.66 3.93 -0.83
CA GLY A 192 -9.18 2.55 -0.84
C GLY A 192 -8.87 2.01 0.55
N ASN A 193 -7.60 1.64 0.79
CA ASN A 193 -7.14 1.17 2.11
C ASN A 193 -6.85 2.34 3.08
N TYR A 194 -6.66 3.56 2.58
CA TYR A 194 -6.34 4.72 3.41
C TYR A 194 -7.57 5.32 4.08
N ARG A 195 -7.40 5.75 5.33
CA ARG A 195 -8.45 6.39 6.16
C ARG A 195 -7.87 7.40 7.15
N GLU A 196 -6.85 8.15 6.75
CA GLU A 196 -6.13 9.07 7.63
C GLU A 196 -7.04 10.06 8.37
N PRO A 197 -8.12 10.63 7.76
CA PRO A 197 -9.04 11.51 8.47
C PRO A 197 -9.77 10.88 9.66
N ARG A 198 -9.71 9.54 9.82
CA ARG A 198 -10.18 8.88 11.02
C ARG A 198 -9.35 9.27 12.25
N TRP A 199 -8.04 9.44 12.08
CA TRP A 199 -7.08 9.60 13.18
C TRP A 199 -6.38 10.96 13.20
N PHE A 200 -6.28 11.61 12.04
CA PHE A 200 -5.55 12.86 11.86
C PHE A 200 -6.43 13.96 11.28
N THR A 201 -6.02 15.20 11.53
CA THR A 201 -6.61 16.40 10.91
C THR A 201 -5.63 17.00 9.91
N ALA A 202 -6.12 17.42 8.75
CA ALA A 202 -5.31 18.17 7.79
C ALA A 202 -4.96 19.56 8.36
N TRP A 203 -3.71 19.99 8.21
CA TRP A 203 -3.36 21.36 8.57
C TRP A 203 -3.87 22.36 7.53
N THR A 204 -4.57 23.40 7.98
CA THR A 204 -5.30 24.34 7.12
C THR A 204 -4.68 25.73 7.04
N LYS A 205 -3.68 26.04 7.87
CA LYS A 205 -3.04 27.36 7.94
C LYS A 205 -1.86 27.39 6.97
N LEU A 206 -2.16 27.53 5.68
CA LEU A 206 -1.18 27.54 4.60
C LEU A 206 -0.19 28.70 4.77
N LYS A 207 1.11 28.43 4.53
CA LYS A 207 2.21 29.39 4.66
C LYS A 207 2.24 30.10 6.02
N GLN A 208 1.82 29.41 7.09
CA GLN A 208 1.79 29.93 8.45
C GLN A 208 2.31 28.89 9.42
N THR A 209 2.91 29.38 10.51
CA THR A 209 3.40 28.57 11.63
C THR A 209 2.74 29.03 12.93
N GLU A 210 2.71 28.11 13.88
CA GLU A 210 2.41 28.37 15.29
C GLU A 210 3.54 27.85 16.17
N GLU A 211 3.60 28.30 17.42
CA GLU A 211 4.54 27.76 18.40
C GLU A 211 3.99 26.47 19.02
N HIS A 212 4.70 25.36 18.83
CA HIS A 212 4.44 24.09 19.50
C HIS A 212 5.31 23.96 20.76
N TYR A 213 4.68 23.73 21.90
CA TYR A 213 5.39 23.48 23.16
C TYR A 213 5.94 22.05 23.18
N LEU A 214 7.25 21.92 23.30
CA LEU A 214 7.91 20.62 23.32
C LEU A 214 7.67 19.87 24.64
N PRO A 215 7.58 18.53 24.64
CA PRO A 215 7.63 17.73 25.86
C PRO A 215 8.93 17.96 26.64
N ARG A 216 8.89 17.90 27.97
CA ARG A 216 10.05 18.18 28.83
C ARG A 216 11.29 17.35 28.48
N MET A 217 11.10 16.06 28.16
CA MET A 217 12.17 15.17 27.70
C MET A 217 12.92 15.70 26.46
N ILE A 218 12.23 16.39 25.55
CA ILE A 218 12.86 17.03 24.39
C ILE A 218 13.50 18.36 24.80
N GLN A 219 12.88 19.13 25.71
CA GLN A 219 13.46 20.39 26.20
C GLN A 219 14.82 20.16 26.88
N GLU A 220 14.97 19.06 27.63
CA GLU A 220 16.22 18.70 28.30
C GLU A 220 17.37 18.43 27.31
N ILE A 221 17.08 17.86 26.14
CA ILE A 221 18.06 17.58 25.09
C ILE A 221 18.36 18.84 24.26
N THR A 222 17.30 19.55 23.89
CA THR A 222 17.36 20.61 22.90
C THR A 222 17.61 21.98 23.51
N GLY A 223 17.28 22.20 24.78
CA GLY A 223 17.16 23.53 25.39
C GLY A 223 16.07 24.41 24.77
N GLN A 224 15.19 23.86 23.92
CA GLN A 224 14.12 24.60 23.23
C GLN A 224 12.82 24.41 23.99
N ARG A 225 12.16 25.52 24.38
CA ARG A 225 10.83 25.47 25.00
C ARG A 225 9.73 25.24 23.96
N THR A 226 9.86 25.90 22.81
CA THR A 226 8.93 25.82 21.70
C THR A 226 9.67 25.64 20.37
N VAL A 227 8.95 25.12 19.39
CA VAL A 227 9.40 25.01 18.00
C VAL A 227 8.27 25.40 17.04
N PRO A 228 8.59 25.89 15.85
CA PRO A 228 7.60 26.15 14.81
C PRO A 228 6.89 24.86 14.37
N ILE A 229 5.56 24.88 14.34
CA ILE A 229 4.72 23.88 13.67
C ILE A 229 3.89 24.55 12.57
N GLY A 230 3.90 24.01 11.36
CA GLY A 230 3.06 24.52 10.28
C GLY A 230 3.65 24.34 8.88
N ASP A 231 3.15 25.13 7.93
CA ASP A 231 3.54 25.08 6.52
C ASP A 231 4.68 26.07 6.25
N ALA A 232 5.91 25.57 6.40
CA ALA A 232 7.15 26.34 6.32
C ALA A 232 8.26 25.54 5.62
N VAL A 233 9.38 26.21 5.34
CA VAL A 233 10.55 25.63 4.66
C VAL A 233 11.80 25.79 5.52
N ILE A 234 12.80 24.94 5.31
CA ILE A 234 14.10 25.03 5.98
C ILE A 234 15.08 25.72 5.04
N SER A 235 15.69 26.81 5.49
CA SER A 235 16.80 27.47 4.81
C SER A 235 18.10 27.18 5.53
N THR A 236 19.11 26.83 4.75
CA THR A 236 20.48 26.54 5.19
C THR A 236 21.41 27.60 4.59
N TYR A 237 22.71 27.53 4.88
CA TYR A 237 23.68 28.46 4.30
C TYR A 237 23.72 28.42 2.76
N ASP A 238 23.44 27.27 2.17
CA ASP A 238 23.66 27.00 0.76
C ASP A 238 22.43 26.56 -0.02
N THR A 239 21.33 26.19 0.63
CA THR A 239 20.11 25.77 -0.07
C THR A 239 18.84 25.95 0.75
N CYS A 240 17.69 25.71 0.12
CA CYS A 240 16.37 25.68 0.75
C CYS A 240 15.67 24.36 0.45
N LEU A 241 15.14 23.72 1.49
CA LEU A 241 14.47 22.42 1.42
C LEU A 241 13.14 22.42 2.15
N ALA A 242 12.23 21.53 1.73
CA ALA A 242 10.90 21.41 2.33
C ALA A 242 10.36 19.98 2.21
N ALA A 243 9.38 19.67 3.06
CA ALA A 243 8.63 18.43 2.97
C ALA A 243 7.35 18.59 2.12
N GLU A 244 7.11 17.59 1.29
CA GLU A 244 5.79 17.21 0.76
C GLU A 244 5.45 15.84 1.38
N ILE A 245 4.21 15.53 1.73
CA ILE A 245 3.91 14.25 2.40
C ILE A 245 2.92 13.45 1.57
N CYS A 246 3.37 12.30 1.05
CA CYS A 246 2.57 11.34 0.28
C CYS A 246 1.58 12.06 -0.66
N GLU A 247 0.26 11.89 -0.45
CA GLU A 247 -0.87 12.40 -1.25
C GLU A 247 -0.75 13.84 -1.72
N GLU A 248 -0.02 14.68 -1.00
CA GLU A 248 0.27 16.05 -1.43
C GLU A 248 0.88 16.13 -2.85
N LEU A 249 1.61 15.11 -3.31
CA LEU A 249 2.16 15.00 -4.69
C LEU A 249 1.08 14.73 -5.74
N TRP A 250 0.05 13.95 -5.41
CA TRP A 250 -0.95 13.46 -6.37
C TRP A 250 -2.01 14.51 -6.72
N ASN A 251 -2.06 15.61 -5.96
CA ASN A 251 -3.09 16.62 -6.12
C ASN A 251 -2.84 17.56 -7.32
N PRO A 252 -3.86 18.00 -8.07
CA PRO A 252 -3.69 18.99 -9.15
C PRO A 252 -3.00 20.29 -8.70
N LYS A 253 -3.19 20.68 -7.43
CA LYS A 253 -2.46 21.76 -6.77
C LYS A 253 -1.48 21.19 -5.74
N ALA A 254 -0.61 20.30 -6.20
CA ALA A 254 0.42 19.69 -5.37
C ALA A 254 1.29 20.74 -4.69
N ARG A 255 1.78 20.43 -3.48
CA ARG A 255 2.46 21.41 -2.61
C ARG A 255 3.81 21.83 -3.18
N HIS A 256 4.51 20.95 -3.88
CA HIS A 256 5.79 21.24 -4.53
C HIS A 256 5.73 22.41 -5.51
N ILE A 257 4.56 22.71 -6.08
CA ILE A 257 4.38 23.85 -7.00
C ILE A 257 4.67 25.17 -6.27
N ASP A 258 3.99 25.41 -5.15
CA ASP A 258 4.18 26.64 -4.39
C ASP A 258 5.59 26.69 -3.78
N LEU A 259 6.09 25.55 -3.28
CA LEU A 259 7.44 25.44 -2.71
C LEU A 259 8.51 25.81 -3.73
N ALA A 260 8.43 25.25 -4.95
CA ALA A 260 9.41 25.53 -5.99
C ALA A 260 9.35 26.98 -6.51
N LEU A 261 8.16 27.58 -6.54
CA LEU A 261 7.97 29.00 -6.88
C LEU A 261 8.59 29.94 -5.83
N ASP A 262 8.59 29.56 -4.55
CA ASP A 262 9.29 30.30 -3.49
C ASP A 262 10.80 29.96 -3.44
N GLY A 263 11.33 29.24 -4.42
CA GLY A 263 12.77 28.96 -4.53
C GLY A 263 13.27 27.78 -3.70
N VAL A 264 12.39 26.89 -3.20
CA VAL A 264 12.82 25.62 -2.61
C VAL A 264 13.51 24.77 -3.67
N GLU A 265 14.75 24.36 -3.43
CA GLU A 265 15.61 23.62 -4.37
C GLU A 265 15.51 22.11 -4.19
N ILE A 266 15.26 21.64 -2.95
CA ILE A 266 15.13 20.23 -2.59
C ILE A 266 13.77 19.97 -1.94
N ILE A 267 13.01 19.03 -2.48
CA ILE A 267 11.70 18.64 -1.95
C ILE A 267 11.77 17.18 -1.55
N ALA A 268 11.55 16.91 -0.27
CA ALA A 268 11.53 15.57 0.29
C ALA A 268 10.08 15.09 0.46
N ASN A 269 9.74 13.98 -0.19
CA ASN A 269 8.47 13.30 -0.07
C ASN A 269 8.59 12.06 0.78
N GLY A 270 8.15 12.14 2.04
CA GLY A 270 7.93 10.97 2.88
C GLY A 270 6.57 10.35 2.57
N SER A 271 6.57 9.09 2.14
CA SER A 271 5.38 8.36 1.69
C SER A 271 5.19 7.05 2.45
N ALA A 272 3.93 6.62 2.54
CA ALA A 272 3.53 5.24 2.78
C ALA A 272 2.54 4.84 1.67
N SER A 273 3.10 4.47 0.51
CA SER A 273 2.36 4.05 -0.68
C SER A 273 2.44 2.53 -0.82
N TYR A 274 1.33 1.84 -0.56
CA TYR A 274 1.29 0.36 -0.57
C TYR A 274 1.39 -0.20 -1.99
N HIS A 275 1.77 -1.47 -2.14
CA HIS A 275 1.79 -2.18 -3.41
C HIS A 275 0.41 -2.27 -4.04
N GLU A 276 0.32 -1.83 -5.29
CA GLU A 276 -0.78 -2.18 -6.17
C GLU A 276 -0.15 -2.66 -7.47
N LEU A 277 -0.63 -3.78 -7.99
CA LEU A 277 -0.06 -4.44 -9.16
C LEU A 277 0.01 -3.45 -10.33
N ARG A 278 1.20 -3.28 -10.92
CA ARG A 278 1.45 -2.36 -12.05
C ARG A 278 1.26 -0.88 -11.71
N LYS A 279 1.27 -0.45 -10.44
CA LYS A 279 1.12 0.97 -10.05
C LYS A 279 2.42 1.78 -10.11
N MET A 280 3.59 1.13 -10.07
CA MET A 280 4.88 1.82 -9.91
C MET A 280 5.12 2.93 -10.94
N PHE A 281 4.72 2.73 -12.21
CA PHE A 281 4.90 3.73 -13.26
C PHE A 281 4.24 5.08 -12.94
N ILE A 282 3.09 5.07 -12.23
CA ILE A 282 2.39 6.31 -11.83
C ILE A 282 3.26 7.13 -10.88
N ARG A 283 3.92 6.48 -9.90
CA ARG A 283 4.84 7.17 -8.98
C ARG A 283 6.04 7.76 -9.71
N VAL A 284 6.66 6.95 -10.58
CA VAL A 284 7.81 7.39 -11.39
C VAL A 284 7.44 8.60 -12.24
N ASP A 285 6.28 8.57 -12.91
CA ASP A 285 5.81 9.66 -13.76
C ASP A 285 5.50 10.92 -12.96
N LEU A 286 4.88 10.80 -11.78
CA LEU A 286 4.61 11.94 -10.91
C LEU A 286 5.89 12.58 -10.39
N VAL A 287 6.86 11.79 -9.93
CA VAL A 287 8.15 12.30 -9.42
C VAL A 287 8.97 12.97 -10.55
N LYS A 288 9.01 12.35 -11.74
CA LYS A 288 9.63 12.97 -12.93
C LYS A 288 8.91 14.24 -13.33
N SER A 289 7.58 14.25 -13.32
CA SER A 289 6.78 15.42 -13.67
C SER A 289 7.00 16.58 -12.68
N ALA A 290 6.99 16.29 -11.38
CA ALA A 290 7.20 17.27 -10.32
C ALA A 290 8.58 17.95 -10.45
N SER A 291 9.65 17.16 -10.58
CA SER A 291 11.02 17.66 -10.75
C SER A 291 11.23 18.36 -12.10
N ARG A 292 10.63 17.88 -13.20
CA ARG A 292 10.73 18.51 -14.53
C ARG A 292 10.00 19.84 -14.61
N LYS A 293 8.72 19.85 -14.20
CA LYS A 293 7.85 21.03 -14.30
C LYS A 293 8.33 22.15 -13.40
N SER A 294 8.75 21.81 -12.19
CA SER A 294 9.12 22.78 -11.15
C SER A 294 10.61 23.12 -11.16
N GLY A 295 11.45 22.21 -11.66
CA GLY A 295 12.90 22.24 -11.46
C GLY A 295 13.26 21.93 -10.01
N GLY A 296 14.45 21.39 -9.78
CA GLY A 296 14.92 21.01 -8.45
C GLY A 296 15.10 19.51 -8.26
N VAL A 297 15.52 19.20 -7.04
CA VAL A 297 15.72 17.84 -6.54
C VAL A 297 14.42 17.39 -5.90
N TYR A 298 13.89 16.25 -6.33
CA TYR A 298 12.74 15.61 -5.72
C TYR A 298 13.14 14.25 -5.17
N ILE A 299 13.00 14.07 -3.86
CA ILE A 299 13.41 12.86 -3.16
C ILE A 299 12.13 12.15 -2.71
N PHE A 300 11.80 11.02 -3.31
CA PHE A 300 10.66 10.20 -2.92
C PHE A 300 11.12 9.04 -2.03
N CYS A 301 10.63 8.98 -0.79
CA CYS A 301 10.96 7.97 0.20
C CYS A 301 9.70 7.20 0.59
N ASN A 302 9.67 5.90 0.32
CA ASN A 302 8.56 5.04 0.68
C ASN A 302 8.99 3.94 1.64
N GLY A 303 8.06 3.46 2.46
CA GLY A 303 8.33 2.27 3.26
C GLY A 303 8.47 1.00 2.45
N VAL A 304 9.09 0.00 3.06
CA VAL A 304 9.19 -1.35 2.49
C VAL A 304 8.64 -2.37 3.50
N GLY A 305 8.11 -3.50 3.06
CA GLY A 305 7.71 -4.59 3.95
C GLY A 305 6.26 -4.52 4.46
N CYS A 306 5.92 -5.42 5.37
CA CYS A 306 4.57 -5.57 5.94
C CYS A 306 4.47 -5.07 7.39
N ASP A 307 4.01 -3.84 7.60
CA ASP A 307 4.03 -3.20 8.93
C ASP A 307 2.89 -3.58 9.88
N GLY A 308 2.14 -4.66 9.62
CA GLY A 308 1.14 -5.21 10.54
C GLY A 308 -0.28 -5.34 10.00
N GLU A 309 -0.50 -5.03 8.71
CA GLU A 309 -1.78 -5.25 8.04
C GLU A 309 -1.66 -6.15 6.79
N ARG A 310 -2.63 -6.07 5.89
CA ARG A 310 -2.69 -6.81 4.62
C ARG A 310 -1.91 -6.14 3.48
N CYS A 311 -1.58 -4.87 3.65
CA CYS A 311 -0.84 -4.09 2.68
C CYS A 311 0.65 -4.39 2.83
N TYR A 312 1.35 -4.40 1.71
CA TYR A 312 2.80 -4.43 1.67
C TYR A 312 3.28 -3.09 1.14
N TRP A 313 4.22 -2.44 1.80
CA TRP A 313 4.87 -1.24 1.31
C TRP A 313 5.98 -1.67 0.35
N ASP A 314 5.94 -1.22 -0.89
CA ASP A 314 6.80 -1.74 -1.96
C ASP A 314 7.97 -0.84 -2.28
N GLY A 315 8.52 -0.12 -1.30
CA GLY A 315 9.74 0.66 -1.46
C GLY A 315 9.70 1.50 -2.75
N GLY A 316 10.70 1.30 -3.62
CA GLY A 316 10.82 2.04 -4.87
C GLY A 316 11.09 3.52 -4.63
N SER A 317 11.78 3.83 -3.53
CA SER A 317 12.29 5.17 -3.27
C SER A 317 13.19 5.62 -4.43
N MET A 318 13.15 6.90 -4.77
CA MET A 318 13.86 7.43 -5.93
C MET A 318 14.25 8.89 -5.73
N ILE A 319 15.33 9.29 -6.37
CA ILE A 319 15.80 10.68 -6.41
C ILE A 319 15.73 11.15 -7.86
N ALA A 320 15.08 12.28 -8.08
CA ALA A 320 14.97 12.91 -9.39
C ALA A 320 15.55 14.33 -9.37
N VAL A 321 16.19 14.72 -10.47
CA VAL A 321 16.74 16.06 -10.67
C VAL A 321 16.25 16.58 -12.01
N ASN A 322 15.54 17.71 -12.00
CA ASN A 322 15.08 18.41 -13.20
C ASN A 322 14.34 17.51 -14.24
N GLY A 323 13.69 16.44 -13.79
CA GLY A 323 12.90 15.53 -14.62
C GLY A 323 13.55 14.20 -14.97
N ASP A 324 14.77 13.96 -14.51
CA ASP A 324 15.50 12.70 -14.72
C ASP A 324 15.69 11.98 -13.39
N ILE A 325 15.48 10.67 -13.37
CA ILE A 325 15.80 9.83 -12.21
C ILE A 325 17.31 9.66 -12.16
N VAL A 326 17.92 9.88 -10.99
CA VAL A 326 19.37 9.73 -10.79
C VAL A 326 19.69 8.58 -9.84
N SER A 327 18.73 8.14 -9.03
CA SER A 327 18.91 7.04 -8.08
C SER A 327 17.58 6.35 -7.83
N GLU A 328 17.57 5.03 -7.74
CA GLU A 328 16.39 4.21 -7.46
C GLU A 328 16.72 3.11 -6.43
N GLY A 329 15.78 2.83 -5.54
CA GLY A 329 15.84 1.74 -4.57
C GLY A 329 15.01 0.53 -5.01
N PRO A 330 15.21 -0.64 -4.38
CA PRO A 330 14.44 -1.83 -4.71
C PRO A 330 12.95 -1.63 -4.41
N GLN A 331 12.09 -2.25 -5.23
CA GLN A 331 10.65 -2.31 -4.98
C GLN A 331 10.32 -3.38 -3.91
N PHE A 332 10.99 -4.53 -3.95
CA PHE A 332 10.80 -5.61 -3.00
C PHE A 332 12.15 -6.08 -2.50
N CYS A 333 12.32 -6.20 -1.20
CA CYS A 333 13.60 -6.56 -0.59
C CYS A 333 13.38 -7.21 0.78
N LEU A 334 14.38 -7.96 1.27
CA LEU A 334 14.35 -8.55 2.64
C LEU A 334 15.18 -7.73 3.63
N GLU A 335 15.88 -6.71 3.14
CA GLU A 335 16.64 -5.75 3.93
C GLU A 335 15.69 -4.92 4.81
N GLU A 336 16.02 -4.81 6.10
CA GLU A 336 15.28 -3.94 7.02
C GLU A 336 15.51 -2.45 6.73
N VAL A 337 16.66 -2.13 6.12
CA VAL A 337 17.12 -0.76 5.86
C VAL A 337 17.71 -0.68 4.45
N SER A 338 17.09 0.12 3.58
CA SER A 338 17.60 0.42 2.24
C SER A 338 17.81 1.93 2.08
N VAL A 339 19.03 2.34 1.76
CA VAL A 339 19.42 3.77 1.63
C VAL A 339 20.03 4.01 0.27
N ILE A 340 19.38 4.86 -0.53
CA ILE A 340 19.91 5.37 -1.79
C ILE A 340 20.40 6.81 -1.61
N THR A 341 21.45 7.17 -2.33
CA THR A 341 22.03 8.51 -2.30
C THR A 341 22.19 9.07 -3.71
N ALA A 342 22.26 10.39 -3.80
CA ALA A 342 22.65 11.08 -5.02
C ALA A 342 23.48 12.32 -4.68
N THR A 343 24.57 12.50 -5.43
CA THR A 343 25.37 13.74 -5.46
C THR A 343 24.77 14.65 -6.54
N VAL A 344 24.31 15.83 -6.15
CA VAL A 344 23.63 16.79 -7.04
C VAL A 344 24.32 18.15 -6.98
N ASP A 345 24.52 18.78 -8.14
CA ASP A 345 24.94 20.19 -8.23
C ASP A 345 23.71 21.11 -8.17
N LEU A 346 23.62 21.94 -7.13
CA LEU A 346 22.55 22.92 -6.96
C LEU A 346 22.59 24.01 -8.04
N GLU A 347 23.74 24.27 -8.66
CA GLU A 347 23.82 25.21 -9.78
C GLU A 347 23.08 24.73 -11.02
N ASP A 348 22.97 23.41 -11.23
CA ASP A 348 22.14 22.86 -12.30
C ASP A 348 20.66 23.14 -12.03
N VAL A 349 20.22 23.06 -10.78
CA VAL A 349 18.86 23.43 -10.36
C VAL A 349 18.61 24.92 -10.57
N ARG A 350 19.52 25.78 -10.08
CA ARG A 350 19.42 27.23 -10.20
C ARG A 350 19.37 27.66 -11.67
N THR A 351 20.27 27.12 -12.49
CA THR A 351 20.33 27.39 -13.92
C THR A 351 19.08 26.88 -14.63
N TYR A 352 18.63 25.65 -14.34
CA TYR A 352 17.42 25.09 -14.94
C TYR A 352 16.18 25.93 -14.64
N LYS A 353 16.01 26.37 -13.39
CA LYS A 353 14.90 27.25 -12.99
C LYS A 353 15.01 28.63 -13.63
N ASN A 354 16.20 29.24 -13.63
CA ASN A 354 16.43 30.59 -14.14
C ASN A 354 16.36 30.67 -15.68
N TYR A 355 16.69 29.56 -16.37
CA TYR A 355 16.57 29.41 -17.82
C TYR A 355 15.10 29.54 -18.29
N VAL A 356 14.16 28.98 -17.53
CA VAL A 356 12.73 29.06 -17.84
C VAL A 356 12.14 30.38 -17.34
N ARG A 357 12.32 31.44 -18.15
CA ARG A 357 11.93 32.82 -17.79
C ARG A 357 10.46 32.99 -17.38
N SER A 358 9.54 32.31 -18.07
CA SER A 358 8.11 32.36 -17.72
C SER A 358 7.82 31.82 -16.32
N ARG A 359 8.60 30.84 -15.84
CA ARG A 359 8.52 30.34 -14.47
C ARG A 359 9.08 31.35 -13.48
N ALA A 360 10.21 31.97 -13.79
CA ALA A 360 10.81 33.00 -12.96
C ALA A 360 9.86 34.20 -12.75
N GLU A 361 9.14 34.60 -13.79
CA GLU A 361 8.11 35.65 -13.71
C GLU A 361 7.01 35.30 -12.71
N VAL A 362 6.49 34.06 -12.76
CA VAL A 362 5.46 33.59 -11.82
C VAL A 362 6.04 33.47 -10.40
N ALA A 363 7.28 32.99 -10.26
CA ALA A 363 7.98 32.87 -9.00
C ALA A 363 8.16 34.23 -8.29
N ALA A 364 8.48 35.29 -9.05
CA ALA A 364 8.62 36.65 -8.52
C ALA A 364 7.33 37.21 -7.89
N HIS A 365 6.16 36.68 -8.27
CA HIS A 365 4.86 37.05 -7.72
C HIS A 365 4.37 36.10 -6.60
N SER A 366 5.17 35.09 -6.23
CA SER A 366 4.75 34.08 -5.27
C SER A 366 4.73 34.64 -3.83
N THR A 367 3.73 34.21 -3.04
CA THR A 367 3.69 34.55 -1.61
C THR A 367 4.77 33.76 -0.87
N PRO A 368 5.61 34.41 -0.05
CA PRO A 368 6.72 33.74 0.61
C PRO A 368 6.24 32.71 1.63
N PHE A 369 7.03 31.66 1.84
CA PHE A 369 6.86 30.76 2.99
C PHE A 369 7.60 31.32 4.22
N PRO A 370 7.12 31.02 5.44
CA PRO A 370 7.96 31.12 6.63
C PRO A 370 9.22 30.27 6.45
N ARG A 371 10.40 30.86 6.71
CA ARG A 371 11.71 30.21 6.53
C ARG A 371 12.37 29.98 7.87
N MET A 372 12.55 28.71 8.23
CA MET A 372 13.27 28.32 9.44
C MET A 372 14.75 28.21 9.11
N TRP A 373 15.57 29.06 9.75
CA TRP A 373 17.00 29.09 9.50
C TRP A 373 17.71 27.97 10.26
N ALA A 374 18.45 27.13 9.54
CA ALA A 374 19.38 26.16 10.10
C ALA A 374 20.80 26.74 10.00
N ASP A 375 21.49 26.80 11.13
CA ASP A 375 22.94 27.04 11.18
C ASP A 375 23.67 25.77 10.71
N PHE A 376 23.59 25.53 9.40
CA PHE A 376 24.05 24.31 8.76
C PHE A 376 24.25 24.53 7.26
N ALA A 377 25.21 23.84 6.66
CA ALA A 377 25.40 23.75 5.21
C ALA A 377 25.26 22.29 4.77
N LEU A 378 24.58 22.06 3.64
CA LEU A 378 24.46 20.71 3.07
C LEU A 378 25.69 20.32 2.25
N SER A 379 26.41 21.30 1.71
CA SER A 379 27.71 21.12 1.09
C SER A 379 28.83 21.30 2.13
N GLU A 380 29.83 20.43 2.10
CA GLU A 380 30.96 20.46 3.03
C GLU A 380 32.30 20.22 2.31
N GLY A 381 33.37 20.78 2.88
CA GLY A 381 34.76 20.56 2.44
C GLY A 381 35.19 21.44 1.26
N GLU A 382 36.44 21.29 0.83
CA GLU A 382 36.95 21.88 -0.43
C GLU A 382 36.92 20.87 -1.59
N GLU A 383 36.63 19.59 -1.27
CA GLU A 383 36.66 18.46 -2.20
C GLU A 383 35.35 18.27 -2.99
N TYR A 384 34.29 19.03 -2.70
CA TYR A 384 32.99 18.89 -3.38
C TYR A 384 33.10 19.13 -4.90
N ASN A 385 34.05 19.96 -5.35
CA ASN A 385 34.30 20.15 -6.79
C ASN A 385 34.79 18.86 -7.47
N PHE A 386 35.43 17.96 -6.74
CA PHE A 386 35.95 16.67 -7.25
C PHE A 386 34.98 15.51 -7.04
N THR A 387 33.91 15.69 -6.27
CA THR A 387 32.90 14.65 -6.09
C THR A 387 32.09 14.52 -7.40
N PRO A 388 32.06 13.34 -8.05
CA PRO A 388 31.33 13.16 -9.29
C PRO A 388 29.83 13.26 -9.03
N GLU A 389 29.13 13.96 -9.90
CA GLU A 389 27.67 14.00 -9.89
C GLU A 389 27.08 12.64 -10.26
N THR A 390 25.93 12.34 -9.67
CA THR A 390 25.18 11.13 -10.01
C THR A 390 24.52 11.32 -11.37
N LYS A 391 24.80 10.42 -12.30
CA LYS A 391 24.27 10.51 -13.67
C LYS A 391 22.82 10.02 -13.75
N PRO A 392 22.01 10.55 -14.69
CA PRO A 392 20.69 10.02 -14.98
C PRO A 392 20.67 8.53 -15.29
N ILE A 393 19.62 7.85 -14.83
CA ILE A 393 19.34 6.43 -15.08
C ILE A 393 17.94 6.26 -15.68
N THR A 394 17.70 5.11 -16.30
CA THR A 394 16.35 4.69 -16.70
C THR A 394 15.76 3.86 -15.57
N PHE A 395 14.61 4.26 -15.06
CA PHE A 395 13.93 3.53 -14.00
C PHE A 395 13.49 2.14 -14.48
N CYS A 396 13.80 1.10 -13.73
CA CYS A 396 13.45 -0.28 -14.11
C CYS A 396 12.07 -0.66 -13.58
N LEU A 397 11.08 -0.74 -14.48
CA LEU A 397 9.75 -1.26 -14.13
C LEU A 397 9.72 -2.78 -14.20
N LEU A 398 9.22 -3.41 -13.14
CA LEU A 398 9.02 -4.86 -13.10
C LEU A 398 7.79 -5.28 -13.92
N PRO A 399 7.85 -6.41 -14.63
CA PRO A 399 6.65 -7.01 -15.20
C PRO A 399 5.74 -7.56 -14.10
N ALA A 400 4.45 -7.73 -14.39
CA ALA A 400 3.45 -8.09 -13.40
C ALA A 400 3.71 -9.44 -12.73
N GLU A 401 4.21 -10.41 -13.48
CA GLU A 401 4.55 -11.74 -12.96
C GLU A 401 5.70 -11.66 -11.95
N GLU A 402 6.64 -10.73 -12.14
CA GLU A 402 7.76 -10.50 -11.22
C GLU A 402 7.31 -9.72 -9.97
N GLU A 403 6.38 -8.76 -10.12
CA GLU A 403 5.71 -8.14 -8.96
C GLU A 403 4.96 -9.17 -8.11
N ILE A 404 4.24 -10.11 -8.74
CA ILE A 404 3.54 -11.22 -8.05
C ILE A 404 4.53 -12.21 -7.42
N ARG A 405 5.68 -12.45 -8.06
CA ARG A 405 6.72 -13.33 -7.53
C ARG A 405 7.36 -12.76 -6.27
N LEU A 406 7.57 -11.44 -6.24
CA LEU A 406 8.33 -10.75 -5.19
C LEU A 406 7.46 -10.23 -4.04
N GLY A 407 6.40 -9.48 -4.33
CA GLY A 407 5.60 -8.78 -3.31
C GLY A 407 4.96 -9.72 -2.28
N PRO A 408 4.07 -10.64 -2.71
CA PRO A 408 3.52 -11.68 -1.84
C PRO A 408 4.59 -12.51 -1.11
N ALA A 409 5.75 -12.76 -1.71
CA ALA A 409 6.83 -13.54 -1.08
C ALA A 409 7.51 -12.78 0.06
N CYS A 410 7.87 -11.50 -0.14
CA CYS A 410 8.37 -10.65 0.93
C CYS A 410 7.32 -10.44 2.03
N TRP A 411 6.04 -10.35 1.67
CA TRP A 411 4.95 -10.26 2.64
C TRP A 411 4.82 -11.51 3.51
N LEU A 412 4.91 -12.70 2.92
CA LEU A 412 4.97 -13.95 3.69
C LEU A 412 6.23 -14.04 4.55
N TRP A 413 7.38 -13.54 4.11
CA TRP A 413 8.57 -13.51 4.95
C TRP A 413 8.34 -12.67 6.22
N ASP A 414 7.81 -11.47 6.06
CA ASP A 414 7.52 -10.57 7.17
C ASP A 414 6.45 -11.16 8.11
N TYR A 415 5.37 -11.73 7.57
CA TYR A 415 4.35 -12.41 8.39
C TYR A 415 4.95 -13.56 9.21
N LEU A 416 5.80 -14.40 8.59
CA LEU A 416 6.39 -15.54 9.28
C LEU A 416 7.30 -15.09 10.43
N ARG A 417 8.27 -14.22 10.15
CA ARG A 417 9.25 -13.82 11.15
C ARG A 417 8.63 -13.00 12.28
N ARG A 418 7.59 -12.20 12.01
CA ARG A 418 6.92 -11.34 13.01
C ARG A 418 5.86 -12.08 13.82
N SER A 419 5.22 -13.12 13.27
CA SER A 419 4.19 -13.90 13.98
C SER A 419 4.76 -14.90 15.00
N GLY A 420 6.06 -15.22 14.91
CA GLY A 420 6.70 -16.23 15.76
C GLY A 420 6.31 -17.67 15.41
N GLN A 421 5.67 -17.91 14.25
CA GLN A 421 5.28 -19.24 13.80
C GLN A 421 6.45 -20.02 13.20
N GLY A 422 6.33 -21.35 13.16
CA GLY A 422 7.37 -22.26 12.68
C GLY A 422 7.35 -22.51 11.16
N GLY A 423 6.36 -21.96 10.46
CA GLY A 423 6.22 -22.12 9.01
C GLY A 423 4.78 -22.00 8.53
N TYR A 424 4.51 -22.64 7.40
CA TYR A 424 3.25 -22.60 6.66
C TYR A 424 2.66 -23.99 6.43
N PHE A 425 1.34 -24.06 6.49
CA PHE A 425 0.54 -25.21 6.08
C PHE A 425 -0.34 -24.82 4.89
N LEU A 426 -0.26 -25.57 3.78
CA LEU A 426 -1.09 -25.34 2.60
C LEU A 426 -1.90 -26.59 2.20
N PRO A 427 -3.23 -26.49 2.14
CA PRO A 427 -4.09 -27.43 1.41
C PRO A 427 -3.78 -27.39 -0.09
N LEU A 428 -2.95 -28.31 -0.57
CA LEU A 428 -2.49 -28.33 -1.96
C LEU A 428 -3.40 -29.22 -2.79
N SER A 429 -4.19 -28.62 -3.69
CA SER A 429 -5.19 -29.32 -4.50
C SER A 429 -4.66 -29.85 -5.84
N GLY A 430 -3.49 -29.37 -6.29
CA GLY A 430 -3.00 -29.62 -7.65
C GLY A 430 -3.65 -28.74 -8.72
N GLY A 431 -4.52 -27.81 -8.32
CA GLY A 431 -5.06 -26.75 -9.18
C GLY A 431 -4.19 -25.50 -9.21
N ILE A 432 -4.53 -24.55 -10.08
CA ILE A 432 -3.74 -23.33 -10.33
C ILE A 432 -3.55 -22.49 -9.06
N ASP A 433 -4.60 -22.21 -8.29
CA ASP A 433 -4.50 -21.24 -7.19
C ASP A 433 -3.65 -21.73 -6.02
N SER A 434 -3.84 -22.99 -5.62
CA SER A 434 -3.01 -23.60 -4.57
C SER A 434 -1.56 -23.77 -5.04
N SER A 435 -1.35 -24.08 -6.32
CA SER A 435 -0.01 -24.11 -6.92
C SER A 435 0.64 -22.72 -6.97
N SER A 436 -0.11 -21.66 -7.24
CA SER A 436 0.40 -20.28 -7.19
C SER A 436 0.81 -19.91 -5.77
N THR A 437 -0.01 -20.28 -4.77
CA THR A 437 0.34 -20.08 -3.36
C THR A 437 1.64 -20.80 -2.99
N ALA A 438 1.80 -22.05 -3.46
CA ALA A 438 3.05 -22.80 -3.27
C ALA A 438 4.24 -22.13 -3.96
N CYS A 439 4.07 -21.59 -5.17
CA CYS A 439 5.11 -20.85 -5.88
C CYS A 439 5.53 -19.56 -5.18
N VAL A 440 4.61 -18.87 -4.50
CA VAL A 440 4.93 -17.70 -3.66
C VAL A 440 5.83 -18.12 -2.48
N VAL A 441 5.53 -19.25 -1.82
CA VAL A 441 6.38 -19.78 -0.73
C VAL A 441 7.74 -20.24 -1.26
N ALA A 442 7.79 -20.85 -2.44
CA ALA A 442 9.04 -21.20 -3.10
C ALA A 442 9.88 -19.95 -3.38
N SER A 443 9.28 -18.90 -3.96
CA SER A 443 9.95 -17.61 -4.19
C SER A 443 10.49 -17.01 -2.89
N MET A 444 9.72 -17.06 -1.80
CA MET A 444 10.18 -16.61 -0.48
C MET A 444 11.44 -17.39 -0.03
N CYS A 445 11.46 -18.72 -0.19
CA CYS A 445 12.64 -19.53 0.16
C CYS A 445 13.86 -19.15 -0.68
N HIS A 446 13.69 -18.94 -1.99
CA HIS A 446 14.77 -18.44 -2.86
C HIS A 446 15.31 -17.08 -2.38
N LEU A 447 14.43 -16.12 -2.07
CA LEU A 447 14.84 -14.80 -1.58
C LEU A 447 15.60 -14.89 -0.25
N ILE A 448 15.18 -15.78 0.66
CA ILE A 448 15.89 -16.00 1.94
C ILE A 448 17.29 -16.56 1.70
N CYS A 449 17.43 -17.55 0.82
CA CYS A 449 18.73 -18.11 0.44
C CYS A 449 19.64 -17.05 -0.19
N ASP A 450 19.12 -16.26 -1.13
CA ASP A 450 19.88 -15.19 -1.79
C ASP A 450 20.34 -14.12 -0.80
N ALA A 451 19.47 -13.71 0.13
CA ALA A 451 19.81 -12.75 1.17
C ALA A 451 20.85 -13.30 2.16
N ALA A 452 20.70 -14.55 2.57
CA ALA A 452 21.66 -15.24 3.44
C ALA A 452 23.04 -15.37 2.76
N ALA A 453 23.08 -15.76 1.49
CA ALA A 453 24.30 -15.84 0.70
C ALA A 453 24.98 -14.47 0.52
N SER A 454 24.19 -13.40 0.45
CA SER A 454 24.67 -12.02 0.40
C SER A 454 25.15 -11.48 1.76
N GLY A 455 25.09 -12.29 2.83
CA GLY A 455 25.57 -11.93 4.16
C GLY A 455 24.57 -11.13 5.00
N ASN A 456 23.27 -11.17 4.67
CA ASN A 456 22.23 -10.49 5.45
C ASN A 456 22.07 -11.16 6.84
N LYS A 457 22.63 -10.50 7.86
CA LYS A 457 22.67 -11.00 9.24
C LYS A 457 21.28 -11.13 9.87
N THR A 458 20.37 -10.21 9.58
CA THR A 458 19.01 -10.23 10.14
C THR A 458 18.23 -11.43 9.61
N VAL A 459 18.28 -11.67 8.30
CA VAL A 459 17.63 -12.85 7.69
C VAL A 459 18.20 -14.15 8.26
N LEU A 460 19.51 -14.23 8.45
CA LEU A 460 20.17 -15.39 9.07
C LEU A 460 19.74 -15.60 10.54
N GLN A 461 19.66 -14.54 11.33
CA GLN A 461 19.19 -14.63 12.71
C GLN A 461 17.73 -15.07 12.79
N ASP A 462 16.88 -14.50 11.94
CA ASP A 462 15.46 -14.86 11.89
C ASP A 462 15.25 -16.31 11.45
N ILE A 463 15.98 -16.80 10.45
CA ILE A 463 15.82 -18.19 10.02
C ILE A 463 16.33 -19.19 11.05
N GLN A 464 17.42 -18.89 11.75
CA GLN A 464 17.93 -19.71 12.84
C GLN A 464 16.94 -19.75 14.01
N ARG A 465 16.30 -18.62 14.31
CA ARG A 465 15.22 -18.52 15.31
C ARG A 465 13.99 -19.34 14.91
N ILE A 466 13.49 -19.17 13.68
CA ILE A 466 12.29 -19.88 13.19
C ILE A 466 12.52 -21.40 13.17
N THR A 467 13.72 -21.83 12.73
CA THR A 467 14.05 -23.26 12.64
C THR A 467 14.49 -23.87 13.98
N GLY A 468 14.78 -23.04 14.99
CA GLY A 468 15.34 -23.47 16.27
C GLY A 468 16.76 -24.04 16.18
N GLN A 469 17.49 -23.76 15.09
CA GLN A 469 18.82 -24.33 14.82
C GLN A 469 19.87 -23.24 14.72
N GLN A 470 20.66 -23.10 15.78
CA GLN A 470 21.82 -22.20 15.80
C GLN A 470 22.84 -22.59 14.73
N GLY A 471 23.34 -21.61 13.99
CA GLY A 471 24.34 -21.82 12.93
C GLY A 471 23.79 -22.44 11.63
N TYR A 472 22.49 -22.67 11.51
CA TYR A 472 21.89 -23.09 10.24
C TYR A 472 22.10 -22.01 9.16
N LEU A 473 22.46 -22.46 7.96
CA LEU A 473 22.68 -21.64 6.77
C LEU A 473 21.78 -22.14 5.64
N PRO A 474 20.79 -21.36 5.19
CA PRO A 474 19.87 -21.77 4.13
C PRO A 474 20.55 -21.62 2.77
N ASN A 475 21.23 -22.67 2.29
CA ASN A 475 21.92 -22.66 0.99
C ASN A 475 21.09 -23.26 -0.15
N ASP A 476 20.07 -24.07 0.17
CA ASP A 476 19.21 -24.73 -0.80
C ASP A 476 17.74 -24.36 -0.51
N PRO A 477 17.06 -23.67 -1.45
CA PRO A 477 15.66 -23.31 -1.32
C PRO A 477 14.72 -24.50 -1.09
N GLN A 478 15.02 -25.69 -1.65
CA GLN A 478 14.18 -26.88 -1.46
C GLN A 478 14.30 -27.43 -0.05
N GLU A 479 15.53 -27.50 0.46
CA GLU A 479 15.83 -27.91 1.83
C GLU A 479 15.19 -26.94 2.84
N LEU A 480 15.25 -25.64 2.57
CA LEU A 480 14.58 -24.63 3.38
C LEU A 480 13.05 -24.79 3.34
N ALA A 481 12.47 -25.01 2.16
CA ALA A 481 11.04 -25.26 2.00
C ALA A 481 10.60 -26.51 2.79
N ASN A 482 11.42 -27.56 2.86
CA ASN A 482 11.10 -28.75 3.66
C ASN A 482 10.90 -28.45 5.15
N ARG A 483 11.66 -27.46 5.66
CA ARG A 483 11.60 -27.04 7.07
C ARG A 483 10.40 -26.15 7.34
N LEU A 484 10.14 -25.19 6.45
CA LEU A 484 9.17 -24.12 6.66
C LEU A 484 7.81 -24.42 6.07
N PHE A 485 7.69 -25.36 5.13
CA PHE A 485 6.50 -25.49 4.31
C PHE A 485 5.97 -26.92 4.30
N THR A 486 4.76 -27.08 4.85
CA THR A 486 4.02 -28.33 4.87
C THR A 486 2.85 -28.24 3.90
N THR A 487 2.78 -29.15 2.94
CA THR A 487 1.68 -29.22 1.97
C THR A 487 0.87 -30.48 2.21
N CYS A 488 -0.45 -30.41 2.00
CA CYS A 488 -1.32 -31.58 2.17
C CYS A 488 -2.37 -31.67 1.06
N TYR A 489 -2.34 -32.78 0.32
CA TYR A 489 -3.41 -33.17 -0.57
C TYR A 489 -4.47 -33.97 0.22
N MET A 490 -5.71 -33.51 0.19
CA MET A 490 -6.85 -34.09 0.90
C MET A 490 -7.89 -34.62 -0.10
N GLY A 491 -7.66 -35.84 -0.60
CA GLY A 491 -8.51 -36.49 -1.60
C GLY A 491 -9.80 -37.04 -1.01
N SER A 492 -10.81 -37.23 -1.86
CA SER A 492 -12.02 -38.01 -1.58
C SER A 492 -12.22 -39.08 -2.67
N GLU A 493 -13.26 -39.90 -2.53
CA GLU A 493 -13.71 -40.85 -3.57
C GLU A 493 -13.98 -40.21 -4.93
N ASN A 494 -14.16 -38.89 -4.97
CA ASN A 494 -14.42 -38.10 -6.17
C ASN A 494 -13.15 -37.51 -6.81
N SER A 495 -12.00 -37.61 -6.15
CA SER A 495 -10.77 -36.99 -6.60
C SER A 495 -10.03 -37.85 -7.64
N SER A 496 -9.46 -37.21 -8.67
CA SER A 496 -8.72 -37.90 -9.71
C SER A 496 -7.28 -38.22 -9.28
N ALA A 497 -6.68 -39.23 -9.92
CA ALA A 497 -5.26 -39.51 -9.74
C ALA A 497 -4.38 -38.37 -10.28
N ASP A 498 -4.85 -37.64 -11.29
CA ASP A 498 -4.10 -36.58 -11.95
C ASP A 498 -3.88 -35.39 -11.01
N THR A 499 -4.92 -34.89 -10.32
CA THR A 499 -4.77 -33.77 -9.37
C THR A 499 -3.87 -34.14 -8.19
N ARG A 500 -3.98 -35.38 -7.71
CA ARG A 500 -3.10 -35.92 -6.66
C ARG A 500 -1.65 -35.96 -7.10
N ASN A 501 -1.38 -36.44 -8.31
CA ASN A 501 -0.02 -36.51 -8.85
C ASN A 501 0.56 -35.11 -9.09
N CYS A 502 -0.22 -34.19 -9.65
CA CYS A 502 0.19 -32.79 -9.81
C CYS A 502 0.59 -32.15 -8.48
N ALA A 503 -0.20 -32.35 -7.42
CA ALA A 503 0.12 -31.84 -6.09
C ALA A 503 1.42 -32.45 -5.52
N ALA A 504 1.60 -33.75 -5.66
CA ALA A 504 2.80 -34.44 -5.16
C ALA A 504 4.06 -34.06 -5.94
N GLU A 505 3.99 -34.00 -7.27
CA GLU A 505 5.10 -33.59 -8.14
C GLU A 505 5.52 -32.14 -7.87
N LEU A 506 4.56 -31.21 -7.72
CA LEU A 506 4.89 -29.83 -7.37
C LEU A 506 5.48 -29.70 -5.97
N ALA A 507 4.95 -30.44 -5.00
CA ALA A 507 5.49 -30.46 -3.66
C ALA A 507 6.94 -30.98 -3.63
N GLN A 508 7.27 -31.93 -4.51
CA GLN A 508 8.61 -32.44 -4.72
C GLN A 508 9.52 -31.40 -5.40
N ASP A 509 9.08 -30.76 -6.48
CA ASP A 509 9.84 -29.72 -7.18
C ASP A 509 10.23 -28.57 -6.24
N ILE A 510 9.32 -28.19 -5.33
CA ILE A 510 9.54 -27.13 -4.33
C ILE A 510 10.35 -27.63 -3.12
N GLY A 511 10.31 -28.92 -2.80
CA GLY A 511 10.95 -29.49 -1.61
C GLY A 511 10.10 -29.46 -0.32
N SER A 512 8.81 -29.13 -0.40
CA SER A 512 7.94 -29.05 0.77
C SER A 512 7.73 -30.41 1.47
N TYR A 513 7.44 -30.41 2.77
CA TYR A 513 7.02 -31.63 3.47
C TYR A 513 5.57 -31.97 3.09
N HIS A 514 5.41 -32.98 2.22
CA HIS A 514 4.12 -33.32 1.61
C HIS A 514 3.39 -34.45 2.30
N LEU A 515 2.07 -34.28 2.48
CA LEU A 515 1.15 -35.28 3.01
C LEU A 515 0.05 -35.58 2.00
N GLY A 516 -0.33 -36.85 1.87
CA GLY A 516 -1.52 -37.26 1.12
C GLY A 516 -2.48 -38.03 2.04
N VAL A 517 -3.70 -37.51 2.23
CA VAL A 517 -4.72 -38.12 3.09
C VAL A 517 -6.06 -38.23 2.37
N THR A 518 -6.92 -39.13 2.85
CA THR A 518 -8.31 -39.25 2.39
C THR A 518 -9.28 -38.72 3.45
N ILE A 519 -10.33 -38.03 3.01
CA ILE A 519 -11.32 -37.42 3.92
C ILE A 519 -12.59 -38.25 4.09
N ASP A 520 -12.74 -39.34 3.33
CA ASP A 520 -14.00 -40.09 3.20
C ASP A 520 -14.51 -40.61 4.54
N LEU A 521 -13.62 -41.11 5.41
CA LEU A 521 -14.01 -41.58 6.74
C LEU A 521 -14.64 -40.49 7.59
N ALA A 522 -14.07 -39.28 7.57
CA ALA A 522 -14.60 -38.14 8.30
C ALA A 522 -15.92 -37.67 7.69
N VAL A 523 -16.00 -37.55 6.36
CA VAL A 523 -17.22 -37.15 5.65
C VAL A 523 -18.36 -38.14 5.96
N GLN A 524 -18.10 -39.44 5.85
CA GLN A 524 -19.10 -40.48 6.15
C GLN A 524 -19.56 -40.46 7.61
N ALA A 525 -18.67 -40.12 8.56
CA ALA A 525 -19.08 -39.93 9.95
C ALA A 525 -20.09 -38.79 10.11
N PHE A 526 -19.85 -37.64 9.48
CA PHE A 526 -20.81 -36.51 9.49
C PHE A 526 -22.16 -36.89 8.86
N LEU A 527 -22.14 -37.61 7.74
CA LEU A 527 -23.37 -38.03 7.06
C LEU A 527 -24.16 -39.05 7.88
N LYS A 528 -23.48 -40.00 8.53
CA LYS A 528 -24.13 -40.95 9.46
C LYS A 528 -24.79 -40.26 10.64
N ILE A 529 -24.16 -39.23 11.21
CA ILE A 529 -24.78 -38.44 12.30
C ILE A 529 -26.07 -37.77 11.80
N PHE A 530 -26.06 -37.20 10.59
CA PHE A 530 -27.26 -36.60 10.00
C PHE A 530 -28.36 -37.63 9.76
N ASP A 531 -28.00 -38.80 9.22
CA ASP A 531 -28.94 -39.90 8.99
C ASP A 531 -29.55 -40.42 10.30
N MET A 532 -28.74 -40.62 11.35
CA MET A 532 -29.24 -40.99 12.67
C MET A 532 -30.21 -39.95 13.25
N ALA A 533 -30.01 -38.67 12.97
CA ALA A 533 -30.85 -37.59 13.49
C ALA A 533 -32.17 -37.41 12.71
N PHE A 534 -32.16 -37.60 11.39
CA PHE A 534 -33.28 -37.26 10.50
C PHE A 534 -33.85 -38.45 9.71
N ASN A 535 -33.25 -39.63 9.84
CA ASN A 535 -33.58 -40.87 9.13
C ASN A 535 -33.66 -40.67 7.60
N ARG A 536 -32.71 -39.89 7.07
CA ARG A 536 -32.58 -39.55 5.65
C ARG A 536 -31.12 -39.34 5.29
N MET A 537 -30.65 -40.04 4.26
CA MET A 537 -29.31 -39.86 3.70
C MET A 537 -29.34 -38.92 2.48
N PRO A 538 -28.63 -37.78 2.49
CA PRO A 538 -28.50 -36.93 1.32
C PRO A 538 -27.72 -37.64 0.20
N LYS A 539 -28.02 -37.29 -1.06
CA LYS A 539 -27.39 -37.88 -2.25
C LYS A 539 -26.78 -36.82 -3.16
N PHE A 540 -25.71 -37.18 -3.87
CA PHE A 540 -25.22 -36.39 -5.01
C PHE A 540 -26.25 -36.35 -6.14
N LYS A 541 -26.19 -35.30 -6.97
CA LYS A 541 -27.06 -35.14 -8.14
C LYS A 541 -26.92 -36.31 -9.12
N ALA A 542 -25.70 -36.79 -9.35
CA ALA A 542 -25.41 -37.98 -10.16
C ALA A 542 -26.09 -39.26 -9.65
N HIS A 543 -26.50 -39.29 -8.36
CA HIS A 543 -27.21 -40.40 -7.73
C HIS A 543 -28.68 -40.08 -7.41
N GLY A 544 -29.25 -39.08 -8.10
CA GLY A 544 -30.66 -38.70 -8.00
C GLY A 544 -31.01 -37.76 -6.83
N GLY A 545 -30.02 -37.14 -6.19
CA GLY A 545 -30.23 -36.13 -5.15
C GLY A 545 -30.69 -34.78 -5.71
N SER A 546 -31.36 -33.96 -4.89
CA SER A 546 -31.72 -32.59 -5.26
C SER A 546 -30.51 -31.66 -5.31
N LEU A 547 -30.67 -30.48 -5.93
CA LEU A 547 -29.62 -29.43 -5.94
C LEU A 547 -29.16 -29.03 -4.53
N ARG A 548 -30.07 -29.07 -3.55
CA ARG A 548 -29.76 -28.74 -2.15
C ARG A 548 -28.91 -29.82 -1.50
N GLU A 549 -29.25 -31.08 -1.72
CA GLU A 549 -28.49 -32.22 -1.20
C GLU A 549 -27.09 -32.24 -1.81
N ASN A 550 -27.00 -32.10 -3.13
CA ASN A 550 -25.74 -32.05 -3.85
C ASN A 550 -24.79 -30.97 -3.32
N LEU A 551 -25.30 -29.73 -3.19
CA LEU A 551 -24.53 -28.62 -2.61
C LEU A 551 -24.13 -28.89 -1.15
N ALA A 552 -25.00 -29.49 -0.34
CA ALA A 552 -24.67 -29.83 1.04
C ALA A 552 -23.54 -30.86 1.12
N MET A 553 -23.56 -31.89 0.27
CA MET A 553 -22.54 -32.93 0.19
C MET A 553 -21.16 -32.37 -0.20
N GLN A 554 -21.11 -31.48 -1.19
CA GLN A 554 -19.88 -30.77 -1.56
C GLN A 554 -19.36 -29.90 -0.41
N ASN A 555 -20.25 -29.13 0.23
CA ASN A 555 -19.90 -28.25 1.33
C ASN A 555 -19.35 -29.02 2.55
N VAL A 556 -19.86 -30.21 2.86
CA VAL A 556 -19.34 -31.04 3.97
C VAL A 556 -17.90 -31.45 3.67
N GLN A 557 -17.60 -31.94 2.47
CA GLN A 557 -16.24 -32.27 2.05
C GLN A 557 -15.31 -31.05 2.19
N ALA A 558 -15.73 -29.89 1.68
CA ALA A 558 -14.95 -28.66 1.72
C ALA A 558 -14.62 -28.21 3.17
N ARG A 559 -15.59 -28.30 4.10
CA ARG A 559 -15.38 -27.94 5.51
C ARG A 559 -14.54 -28.95 6.29
N VAL A 560 -14.66 -30.25 5.97
CA VAL A 560 -13.81 -31.28 6.58
C VAL A 560 -12.33 -31.02 6.25
N ARG A 561 -12.02 -30.61 5.00
CA ARG A 561 -10.66 -30.22 4.63
C ARG A 561 -10.15 -29.05 5.45
N MET A 562 -10.98 -28.04 5.72
CA MET A 562 -10.61 -26.91 6.59
C MET A 562 -10.28 -27.39 8.02
N VAL A 563 -11.14 -28.23 8.61
CA VAL A 563 -10.89 -28.77 9.97
C VAL A 563 -9.57 -29.53 10.04
N LEU A 564 -9.29 -30.39 9.05
CA LEU A 564 -8.03 -31.12 8.97
C LEU A 564 -6.83 -30.19 8.75
N SER A 565 -7.01 -29.12 7.98
CA SER A 565 -5.94 -28.14 7.73
C SER A 565 -5.45 -27.50 9.01
N TYR A 566 -6.36 -27.03 9.86
CA TYR A 566 -5.99 -26.44 11.16
C TYR A 566 -5.46 -27.49 12.14
N LEU A 567 -5.98 -28.72 12.12
CA LEU A 567 -5.44 -29.81 12.94
C LEU A 567 -3.97 -30.09 12.59
N PHE A 568 -3.65 -30.21 11.30
CA PHE A 568 -2.28 -30.45 10.86
C PHE A 568 -1.39 -29.22 11.04
N ALA A 569 -1.90 -28.01 10.84
CA ALA A 569 -1.15 -26.79 11.10
C ALA A 569 -0.71 -26.69 12.57
N GLN A 570 -1.59 -27.07 13.50
CA GLN A 570 -1.30 -27.07 14.94
C GLN A 570 -0.38 -28.23 15.38
N LEU A 571 -0.52 -29.42 14.79
CA LEU A 571 0.12 -30.63 15.33
C LEU A 571 1.18 -31.27 14.43
N SER A 572 1.36 -30.86 13.18
CA SER A 572 2.34 -31.50 12.29
C SER A 572 3.79 -31.25 12.70
N LEU A 573 4.10 -30.09 13.30
CA LEU A 573 5.42 -29.85 13.88
C LEU A 573 5.63 -30.69 15.14
N TRP A 574 4.65 -30.72 16.04
CA TRP A 574 4.65 -31.58 17.22
C TRP A 574 4.86 -33.06 16.88
N ALA A 575 4.13 -33.58 15.88
CA ALA A 575 4.27 -34.96 15.41
C ALA A 575 5.65 -35.27 14.82
N ARG A 576 6.41 -34.23 14.44
CA ARG A 576 7.79 -34.30 13.95
C ARG A 576 8.82 -33.95 15.02
N GLY A 577 8.42 -33.82 16.29
CA GLY A 577 9.29 -33.46 17.40
C GLY A 577 9.82 -32.02 17.34
N LYS A 578 9.12 -31.12 16.65
CA LYS A 578 9.46 -29.69 16.51
C LYS A 578 8.49 -28.83 17.32
N SER A 579 8.99 -27.72 17.87
CA SER A 579 8.16 -26.71 18.55
C SER A 579 7.43 -25.80 17.57
N GLY A 580 6.37 -25.15 18.04
CA GLY A 580 5.61 -24.15 17.28
C GLY A 580 4.44 -24.72 16.47
N GLY A 581 3.70 -23.82 15.83
CA GLY A 581 2.62 -24.12 14.90
C GLY A 581 2.92 -23.60 13.49
N LEU A 582 2.02 -23.88 12.55
CA LEU A 582 2.09 -23.39 11.19
C LEU A 582 0.93 -22.42 10.92
N LEU A 583 1.17 -21.39 10.12
CA LEU A 583 0.12 -20.54 9.56
C LEU A 583 -0.57 -21.28 8.40
N VAL A 584 -1.90 -21.39 8.45
CA VAL A 584 -2.69 -21.94 7.35
C VAL A 584 -2.76 -20.90 6.23
N LEU A 585 -2.34 -21.30 5.02
CA LEU A 585 -2.43 -20.49 3.82
C LEU A 585 -3.72 -20.78 3.05
N GLY A 586 -4.44 -19.71 2.69
CA GLY A 586 -5.57 -19.76 1.78
C GLY A 586 -5.14 -19.60 0.32
N SER A 587 -6.01 -20.03 -0.59
CA SER A 587 -5.76 -19.96 -2.04
C SER A 587 -6.99 -19.51 -2.85
N ALA A 588 -7.91 -18.76 -2.24
CA ALA A 588 -8.98 -18.12 -3.01
C ALA A 588 -8.37 -16.95 -3.82
N ASN A 589 -8.70 -16.81 -5.10
CA ASN A 589 -8.30 -15.64 -5.90
C ASN A 589 -9.34 -14.49 -5.81
N VAL A 590 -9.01 -13.33 -6.37
CA VAL A 590 -9.85 -12.12 -6.25
C VAL A 590 -11.19 -12.25 -6.99
N ASP A 591 -11.23 -13.01 -8.09
CA ASP A 591 -12.40 -13.15 -8.96
C ASP A 591 -13.45 -14.09 -8.34
N GLU A 592 -13.01 -15.23 -7.80
CA GLU A 592 -13.84 -16.14 -7.00
C GLU A 592 -14.37 -15.45 -5.75
N SER A 593 -13.51 -14.65 -5.09
CA SER A 593 -13.90 -13.84 -3.93
C SER A 593 -14.99 -12.85 -4.29
N LEU A 594 -14.85 -12.12 -5.41
CA LEU A 594 -15.84 -11.17 -5.88
C LEU A 594 -17.18 -11.85 -6.20
N ARG A 595 -17.13 -12.99 -6.88
CA ARG A 595 -18.32 -13.79 -7.21
C ARG A 595 -18.93 -14.46 -5.98
N GLY A 596 -18.12 -14.67 -4.94
CA GLY A 596 -18.39 -15.51 -3.79
C GLY A 596 -18.54 -16.98 -4.14
N TYR A 597 -17.75 -17.45 -5.12
CA TYR A 597 -17.66 -18.83 -5.56
C TYR A 597 -16.69 -19.62 -4.66
N MET A 598 -17.16 -19.91 -3.45
CA MET A 598 -16.44 -20.64 -2.41
C MET A 598 -17.43 -21.17 -1.38
N THR A 599 -17.07 -22.20 -0.61
CA THR A 599 -17.89 -22.63 0.52
C THR A 599 -17.55 -21.78 1.74
N LYS A 600 -18.56 -21.19 2.38
CA LYS A 600 -18.32 -20.43 3.63
C LYS A 600 -17.75 -21.38 4.69
N TYR A 601 -16.55 -21.06 5.19
CA TYR A 601 -15.75 -21.84 6.14
C TYR A 601 -15.13 -23.14 5.59
N ASP A 602 -14.82 -23.21 4.31
CA ASP A 602 -13.88 -24.20 3.76
C ASP A 602 -12.42 -23.68 3.80
N CYS A 603 -11.51 -24.27 3.03
CA CYS A 603 -10.11 -23.83 2.94
C CYS A 603 -9.92 -22.42 2.32
N SER A 604 -10.98 -21.74 1.87
CA SER A 604 -10.96 -20.29 1.62
C SER A 604 -10.82 -19.48 2.92
N SER A 605 -11.13 -20.10 4.07
CA SER A 605 -10.97 -19.58 5.44
C SER A 605 -9.70 -20.15 6.07
N ALA A 606 -8.65 -19.34 6.07
CA ALA A 606 -7.29 -19.65 6.52
C ALA A 606 -6.79 -18.50 7.41
N ASP A 607 -5.54 -18.52 7.85
CA ASP A 607 -4.96 -17.43 8.63
C ASP A 607 -4.65 -16.22 7.73
N ILE A 608 -3.99 -16.48 6.59
CA ILE A 608 -3.65 -15.48 5.58
C ILE A 608 -3.74 -16.04 4.15
N ASN A 609 -3.95 -15.17 3.17
CA ASN A 609 -4.03 -15.56 1.75
C ASN A 609 -3.13 -14.66 0.87
N PRO A 610 -1.98 -15.17 0.39
CA PRO A 610 -1.04 -14.36 -0.40
C PRO A 610 -1.52 -14.05 -1.82
N ILE A 611 -2.53 -14.76 -2.33
CA ILE A 611 -3.04 -14.59 -3.70
C ILE A 611 -4.46 -14.02 -3.78
N GLY A 612 -5.11 -13.76 -2.64
CA GLY A 612 -6.51 -13.32 -2.60
C GLY A 612 -6.78 -11.95 -3.21
N GLY A 613 -5.73 -11.16 -3.44
CA GLY A 613 -5.78 -9.91 -4.19
C GLY A 613 -5.45 -10.03 -5.67
N ILE A 614 -5.22 -11.23 -6.24
CA ILE A 614 -4.69 -11.43 -7.60
C ILE A 614 -5.76 -12.05 -8.52
N SER A 615 -5.84 -11.57 -9.77
CA SER A 615 -6.75 -12.10 -10.80
C SER A 615 -6.38 -13.52 -11.24
N LYS A 616 -7.38 -14.33 -11.62
CA LYS A 616 -7.13 -15.68 -12.15
C LYS A 616 -6.25 -15.64 -13.39
N THR A 617 -6.45 -14.62 -14.24
CA THR A 617 -5.67 -14.42 -15.46
C THR A 617 -4.18 -14.18 -15.15
N ASP A 618 -3.88 -13.37 -14.14
CA ASP A 618 -2.51 -13.11 -13.74
C ASP A 618 -1.89 -14.31 -13.02
N LEU A 619 -2.66 -15.06 -12.23
CA LEU A 619 -2.18 -16.32 -11.63
C LEU A 619 -1.77 -17.35 -12.70
N ARG A 620 -2.51 -17.44 -13.81
CA ARG A 620 -2.12 -18.31 -14.94
C ARG A 620 -0.79 -17.89 -15.55
N GLN A 621 -0.56 -16.59 -15.77
CA GLN A 621 0.71 -16.08 -16.29
C GLN A 621 1.85 -16.25 -15.29
N PHE A 622 1.57 -16.04 -14.00
CA PHE A 622 2.52 -16.26 -12.91
C PHE A 622 2.99 -17.71 -12.82
N ILE A 623 2.10 -18.70 -12.98
CA ILE A 623 2.50 -20.12 -13.03
C ILE A 623 3.46 -20.38 -14.19
N LEU A 624 3.17 -19.85 -15.38
CA LEU A 624 4.05 -19.99 -16.54
C LEU A 624 5.41 -19.31 -16.31
N HIS A 625 5.42 -18.16 -15.65
CA HIS A 625 6.63 -17.47 -15.24
C HIS A 625 7.45 -18.31 -14.25
N CYS A 626 6.83 -18.87 -13.20
CA CYS A 626 7.49 -19.72 -12.22
C CYS A 626 8.03 -21.02 -12.82
N SER A 627 7.29 -21.65 -13.74
CA SER A 627 7.77 -22.83 -14.50
C SER A 627 9.11 -22.53 -15.16
N LYS A 628 9.21 -21.40 -15.86
CA LYS A 628 10.45 -20.97 -16.53
C LYS A 628 11.54 -20.51 -15.57
N ARG A 629 11.16 -19.78 -14.50
CA ARG A 629 12.10 -19.14 -13.57
C ARG A 629 12.78 -20.15 -12.65
N PHE A 630 12.02 -21.14 -12.16
CA PHE A 630 12.49 -22.15 -11.22
C PHE A 630 12.73 -23.52 -11.85
N GLY A 631 12.23 -23.76 -13.07
CA GLY A 631 12.39 -25.05 -13.76
C GLY A 631 11.46 -26.15 -13.23
N PHE A 632 10.34 -25.80 -12.60
CA PHE A 632 9.38 -26.76 -12.04
C PHE A 632 8.49 -27.35 -13.15
N ALA A 633 8.87 -28.52 -13.67
CA ALA A 633 8.18 -29.17 -14.79
C ALA A 633 6.72 -29.56 -14.45
N SER A 634 6.41 -29.79 -13.18
CA SER A 634 5.04 -30.06 -12.71
C SER A 634 4.05 -28.93 -13.03
N LEU A 635 4.53 -27.69 -13.08
CA LEU A 635 3.70 -26.50 -13.36
C LEU A 635 3.16 -26.47 -14.79
N ASP A 636 3.88 -27.05 -15.76
CA ASP A 636 3.40 -27.11 -17.16
C ASP A 636 2.15 -27.98 -17.27
N LYS A 637 2.11 -29.10 -16.53
CA LYS A 637 0.93 -29.98 -16.44
C LYS A 637 -0.24 -29.26 -15.78
N ILE A 638 0.02 -28.58 -14.65
CA ILE A 638 -1.00 -27.82 -13.91
C ILE A 638 -1.59 -26.70 -14.76
N TYR A 639 -0.77 -26.00 -15.54
CA TYR A 639 -1.22 -24.93 -16.43
C TYR A 639 -2.18 -25.42 -17.54
N GLN A 640 -1.93 -26.62 -18.05
CA GLN A 640 -2.73 -27.25 -19.11
C GLN A 640 -4.01 -27.94 -18.58
N ALA A 641 -4.07 -28.24 -17.28
CA ALA A 641 -5.23 -28.87 -16.68
C ALA A 641 -6.47 -27.94 -16.72
N PRO A 642 -7.67 -28.48 -17.01
CA PRO A 642 -8.90 -27.70 -16.96
C PRO A 642 -9.24 -27.30 -15.51
N PRO A 643 -9.65 -26.04 -15.23
CA PRO A 643 -10.09 -25.63 -13.90
C PRO A 643 -11.38 -26.36 -13.48
N THR A 644 -11.34 -27.06 -12.34
CA THR A 644 -12.49 -27.77 -11.79
C THR A 644 -12.38 -27.98 -10.28
N ALA A 645 -13.53 -28.04 -9.61
CA ALA A 645 -13.68 -28.55 -8.26
C ALA A 645 -14.13 -30.03 -8.28
N GLU A 646 -13.21 -30.96 -7.98
CA GLU A 646 -13.49 -32.41 -7.88
C GLU A 646 -14.28 -32.77 -6.60
N LEU A 647 -15.50 -32.23 -6.46
CA LEU A 647 -16.38 -32.43 -5.31
C LEU A 647 -17.63 -33.27 -5.63
N GLU A 648 -17.90 -33.52 -6.91
CA GLU A 648 -18.96 -34.40 -7.40
C GLU A 648 -18.38 -35.71 -7.95
N PRO A 649 -19.16 -36.81 -7.95
CA PRO A 649 -18.75 -38.06 -8.58
C PRO A 649 -18.34 -37.86 -10.04
N LEU A 650 -17.22 -38.47 -10.43
CA LEU A 650 -16.72 -38.42 -11.80
C LEU A 650 -17.70 -39.05 -12.78
N GLU A 651 -17.96 -38.39 -13.91
CA GLU A 651 -18.76 -38.95 -15.00
C GLU A 651 -17.85 -39.76 -15.93
N GLN A 652 -18.02 -41.09 -15.98
CA GLN A 652 -17.17 -41.99 -16.77
C GLN A 652 -15.66 -41.87 -16.47
N GLY A 653 -15.29 -41.53 -15.23
CA GLY A 653 -13.90 -41.31 -14.83
C GLY A 653 -13.31 -39.99 -15.29
N ARG A 654 -14.14 -39.06 -15.77
CA ARG A 654 -13.76 -37.69 -16.16
C ARG A 654 -14.47 -36.65 -15.30
N ILE A 655 -13.89 -35.46 -15.28
CA ILE A 655 -14.42 -34.28 -14.60
C ILE A 655 -15.83 -33.99 -15.10
N ALA A 656 -16.79 -33.86 -14.17
CA ALA A 656 -18.20 -33.68 -14.50
C ALA A 656 -18.53 -32.25 -14.97
N GLN A 657 -17.84 -31.23 -14.44
CA GLN A 657 -18.12 -29.82 -14.73
C GLN A 657 -16.90 -28.92 -14.46
N THR A 658 -16.72 -27.87 -15.25
CA THR A 658 -15.70 -26.82 -15.00
C THR A 658 -16.23 -25.69 -14.10
N ASP A 659 -15.33 -24.96 -13.45
CA ASP A 659 -15.71 -23.85 -12.57
C ASP A 659 -16.50 -22.75 -13.31
N GLU A 660 -16.09 -22.42 -14.54
CA GLU A 660 -16.72 -21.37 -15.36
C GLU A 660 -18.14 -21.74 -15.78
N GLU A 661 -18.37 -23.02 -16.09
CA GLU A 661 -19.70 -23.54 -16.41
C GLU A 661 -20.63 -23.48 -15.19
N ASP A 662 -20.14 -23.81 -14.00
CA ASP A 662 -20.91 -23.73 -12.75
C ASP A 662 -21.19 -22.28 -12.33
N MET A 663 -20.21 -21.39 -12.47
CA MET A 663 -20.40 -19.96 -12.23
C MET A 663 -21.36 -19.31 -13.25
N GLY A 664 -21.41 -19.85 -14.47
CA GLY A 664 -22.15 -19.29 -15.61
C GLY A 664 -21.50 -18.02 -16.18
N MET A 665 -20.18 -17.90 -16.04
CA MET A 665 -19.36 -16.78 -16.50
C MET A 665 -17.89 -17.19 -16.51
N THR A 666 -17.12 -16.66 -17.46
CA THR A 666 -15.67 -16.92 -17.52
C THR A 666 -14.89 -16.04 -16.54
N TYR A 667 -13.66 -16.42 -16.23
CA TYR A 667 -12.75 -15.60 -15.42
C TYR A 667 -12.42 -14.26 -16.08
N ASP A 668 -12.30 -14.23 -17.41
CA ASP A 668 -12.10 -12.99 -18.17
C ASP A 668 -13.28 -12.03 -17.99
N GLU A 669 -14.50 -12.55 -18.05
CA GLU A 669 -15.72 -11.76 -17.80
C GLU A 669 -15.76 -11.25 -16.36
N LEU A 670 -15.41 -12.09 -15.38
CA LEU A 670 -15.36 -11.72 -13.97
C LEU A 670 -14.35 -10.59 -13.70
N SER A 671 -13.17 -10.68 -14.29
CA SER A 671 -12.15 -9.62 -14.21
C SER A 671 -12.67 -8.30 -14.79
N VAL A 672 -13.35 -8.32 -15.94
CA VAL A 672 -13.99 -7.13 -16.52
C VAL A 672 -15.09 -6.59 -15.60
N TYR A 673 -15.95 -7.45 -15.05
CA TYR A 673 -17.02 -7.03 -14.13
C TYR A 673 -16.45 -6.44 -12.84
N GLY A 674 -15.37 -7.00 -12.30
CA GLY A 674 -14.66 -6.49 -11.14
C GLY A 674 -14.14 -5.08 -11.36
N LYS A 675 -13.40 -4.86 -12.46
CA LYS A 675 -12.87 -3.54 -12.85
C LYS A 675 -13.99 -2.53 -13.08
N LEU A 676 -15.02 -2.89 -13.86
CA LEU A 676 -16.18 -2.01 -14.09
C LEU A 676 -16.89 -1.65 -12.77
N ARG A 677 -17.07 -2.61 -11.88
CA ARG A 677 -17.75 -2.40 -10.58
C ARG A 677 -16.95 -1.50 -9.65
N LYS A 678 -15.64 -1.75 -9.50
CA LYS A 678 -14.82 -1.13 -8.45
C LYS A 678 -14.03 0.07 -8.95
N GLN A 679 -13.33 -0.03 -10.07
CA GLN A 679 -12.53 1.05 -10.63
C GLN A 679 -13.40 2.07 -11.38
N ASN A 680 -14.41 1.61 -12.13
CA ASN A 680 -15.33 2.50 -12.85
C ASN A 680 -16.64 2.79 -12.09
N PHE A 681 -16.75 2.35 -10.82
CA PHE A 681 -17.89 2.60 -9.93
C PHE A 681 -19.27 2.24 -10.53
N CYS A 682 -19.33 1.20 -11.36
CA CYS A 682 -20.57 0.85 -12.05
C CYS A 682 -21.51 0.02 -11.17
N GLY A 683 -22.76 0.49 -11.05
CA GLY A 683 -23.89 -0.35 -10.66
C GLY A 683 -24.43 -1.18 -11.84
N PRO A 684 -25.54 -1.93 -11.66
CA PRO A 684 -26.04 -2.84 -12.71
C PRO A 684 -26.32 -2.14 -14.04
N TYR A 685 -27.05 -1.02 -14.02
CA TYR A 685 -27.42 -0.32 -15.25
C TYR A 685 -26.23 0.30 -15.97
N SER A 686 -25.31 0.96 -15.25
CA SER A 686 -24.14 1.58 -15.87
C SER A 686 -23.14 0.54 -16.39
N MET A 687 -23.00 -0.62 -15.72
CA MET A 687 -22.21 -1.74 -16.23
C MET A 687 -22.80 -2.26 -17.54
N PHE A 688 -24.11 -2.47 -17.60
CA PHE A 688 -24.82 -2.84 -18.83
C PHE A 688 -24.54 -1.85 -19.97
N CYS A 689 -24.71 -0.54 -19.73
CA CYS A 689 -24.45 0.49 -20.74
C CYS A 689 -23.00 0.50 -21.23
N LYS A 690 -22.01 0.31 -20.35
CA LYS A 690 -20.60 0.23 -20.76
C LYS A 690 -20.33 -1.01 -21.61
N LEU A 691 -20.84 -2.18 -21.19
CA LEU A 691 -20.66 -3.42 -21.92
C LEU A 691 -21.35 -3.40 -23.29
N LEU A 692 -22.46 -2.68 -23.45
CA LEU A 692 -23.06 -2.46 -24.77
C LEU A 692 -22.08 -1.85 -25.76
N HIS A 693 -21.20 -0.93 -25.32
CA HIS A 693 -20.21 -0.29 -26.20
C HIS A 693 -18.91 -1.10 -26.31
N MET A 694 -18.53 -1.84 -25.28
CA MET A 694 -17.32 -2.65 -25.27
C MET A 694 -17.47 -3.97 -26.05
N SER A 695 -18.69 -4.48 -26.16
CA SER A 695 -18.98 -5.81 -26.71
C SER A 695 -20.09 -5.79 -27.77
N CYS A 696 -20.38 -4.64 -28.39
CA CYS A 696 -21.48 -4.48 -29.36
C CYS A 696 -21.41 -5.46 -30.53
N ASP A 697 -20.19 -5.82 -30.96
CA ASP A 697 -19.97 -6.65 -32.14
C ASP A 697 -19.99 -8.15 -31.82
N GLN A 698 -19.91 -8.51 -30.53
CA GLN A 698 -19.73 -9.88 -30.06
C GLN A 698 -20.95 -10.44 -29.30
N CYS A 699 -21.78 -9.57 -28.70
CA CYS A 699 -22.88 -10.01 -27.83
C CYS A 699 -24.13 -9.10 -27.96
N PRO A 700 -25.30 -9.64 -28.33
CA PRO A 700 -26.54 -8.86 -28.41
C PRO A 700 -26.92 -8.21 -27.06
N PRO A 701 -27.58 -7.02 -27.06
CA PRO A 701 -27.98 -6.31 -25.83
C PRO A 701 -28.71 -7.18 -24.80
N LYS A 702 -29.58 -8.10 -25.27
CA LYS A 702 -30.31 -9.01 -24.38
C LYS A 702 -29.37 -9.95 -23.61
N GLN A 703 -28.35 -10.49 -24.26
CA GLN A 703 -27.41 -11.41 -23.59
C GLN A 703 -26.54 -10.66 -22.58
N ILE A 704 -26.06 -9.45 -22.92
CA ILE A 704 -25.33 -8.59 -21.98
C ILE A 704 -26.19 -8.30 -20.75
N ALA A 705 -27.48 -7.98 -20.95
CA ALA A 705 -28.41 -7.75 -19.85
C ALA A 705 -28.53 -8.97 -18.93
N GLU A 706 -28.68 -10.19 -19.47
CA GLU A 706 -28.75 -11.41 -18.67
C GLU A 706 -27.46 -11.67 -17.89
N LYS A 707 -26.28 -11.50 -18.52
CA LYS A 707 -24.99 -11.67 -17.84
C LYS A 707 -24.79 -10.68 -16.69
N VAL A 708 -25.08 -9.40 -16.92
CA VAL A 708 -25.00 -8.36 -15.87
C VAL A 708 -25.97 -8.65 -14.72
N LYS A 709 -27.21 -9.04 -15.03
CA LYS A 709 -28.21 -9.41 -14.01
C LYS A 709 -27.75 -10.62 -13.20
N HIS A 710 -27.23 -11.64 -13.87
CA HIS A 710 -26.69 -12.85 -13.23
C HIS A 710 -25.54 -12.49 -12.29
N PHE A 711 -24.56 -11.71 -12.75
CA PHE A 711 -23.43 -11.24 -11.94
C PHE A 711 -23.90 -10.47 -10.68
N PHE A 712 -24.77 -9.46 -10.81
CA PHE A 712 -25.19 -8.66 -9.65
C PHE A 712 -26.08 -9.41 -8.67
N ARG A 713 -26.91 -10.34 -9.15
CA ARG A 713 -27.68 -11.23 -8.28
C ARG A 713 -26.74 -12.12 -7.47
N SER A 714 -25.79 -12.74 -8.16
CA SER A 714 -24.75 -13.62 -7.64
C SER A 714 -23.85 -12.95 -6.60
N TYR A 715 -23.31 -11.79 -6.94
CA TYR A 715 -22.57 -10.93 -6.02
C TYR A 715 -23.39 -10.60 -4.77
N ALA A 716 -24.66 -10.19 -4.94
CA ALA A 716 -25.51 -9.77 -3.83
C ALA A 716 -25.83 -10.90 -2.85
N VAL A 717 -26.16 -12.11 -3.34
CA VAL A 717 -26.48 -13.25 -2.46
C VAL A 717 -25.25 -13.77 -1.71
N ASN A 718 -24.06 -13.64 -2.31
CA ASN A 718 -22.84 -14.18 -1.73
C ASN A 718 -22.00 -13.16 -0.94
N ARG A 719 -22.33 -11.86 -0.95
CA ARG A 719 -21.50 -10.83 -0.30
C ARG A 719 -21.24 -11.10 1.19
N HIS A 720 -22.17 -11.74 1.88
CA HIS A 720 -22.01 -12.17 3.28
C HIS A 720 -20.85 -13.16 3.53
N LYS A 721 -20.24 -13.72 2.48
CA LYS A 721 -19.00 -14.53 2.58
C LYS A 721 -17.77 -13.64 2.76
N MET A 722 -17.75 -12.46 2.12
CA MET A 722 -16.62 -11.53 2.17
C MET A 722 -16.38 -10.93 3.56
N THR A 723 -17.40 -10.88 4.41
CA THR A 723 -17.29 -10.33 5.77
C THR A 723 -16.44 -11.21 6.70
N VAL A 724 -16.18 -12.45 6.31
CA VAL A 724 -15.38 -13.43 7.10
C VAL A 724 -14.31 -14.09 6.24
N LEU A 725 -14.06 -13.57 5.04
CA LEU A 725 -13.01 -14.12 4.18
C LEU A 725 -11.65 -13.79 4.79
N THR A 726 -10.71 -14.71 4.61
CA THR A 726 -9.31 -14.60 5.04
C THR A 726 -8.69 -13.26 4.62
N PRO A 727 -7.95 -12.58 5.52
CA PRO A 727 -7.12 -11.44 5.15
C PRO A 727 -6.16 -11.81 4.01
N ALA A 728 -6.19 -11.02 2.94
CA ALA A 728 -5.40 -11.29 1.75
C ALA A 728 -4.45 -10.15 1.42
N TYR A 729 -3.26 -10.49 0.91
CA TYR A 729 -2.32 -9.55 0.33
C TYR A 729 -3.03 -8.61 -0.65
N HIS A 730 -2.91 -7.29 -0.45
CA HIS A 730 -3.50 -6.33 -1.36
C HIS A 730 -2.67 -6.23 -2.65
N CYS A 731 -3.30 -6.43 -3.81
CA CYS A 731 -2.60 -6.41 -5.11
C CYS A 731 -3.43 -5.67 -6.17
N GLU A 732 -4.61 -6.19 -6.54
CA GLU A 732 -5.50 -5.57 -7.53
C GLU A 732 -6.32 -4.41 -6.95
N SER A 733 -6.42 -3.29 -7.68
CA SER A 733 -7.27 -2.15 -7.30
C SER A 733 -8.78 -2.39 -7.47
N TYR A 734 -9.19 -3.61 -7.82
CA TYR A 734 -10.59 -4.00 -7.82
C TYR A 734 -10.98 -5.01 -6.72
N SER A 735 -10.10 -5.19 -5.72
CA SER A 735 -10.33 -6.11 -4.60
C SER A 735 -11.73 -5.97 -3.97
N PRO A 736 -12.42 -7.09 -3.68
CA PRO A 736 -13.71 -7.08 -2.99
C PRO A 736 -13.58 -7.09 -1.45
N ASP A 737 -12.39 -6.95 -0.87
CA ASP A 737 -12.22 -6.99 0.60
C ASP A 737 -13.16 -6.02 1.34
N ASP A 738 -13.87 -6.55 2.34
CA ASP A 738 -14.88 -5.78 3.08
C ASP A 738 -14.31 -5.02 4.28
N ASN A 739 -13.14 -5.43 4.79
CA ASN A 739 -12.57 -4.89 6.03
C ASN A 739 -11.97 -3.49 5.83
N ARG A 740 -11.28 -3.28 4.70
CA ARG A 740 -10.52 -2.06 4.41
C ARG A 740 -10.91 -1.47 3.05
N PHE A 741 -10.74 -2.21 1.97
CA PHE A 741 -10.69 -1.61 0.63
C PHE A 741 -12.06 -1.32 -0.01
N ASP A 742 -13.06 -2.18 0.20
CA ASP A 742 -14.35 -2.14 -0.49
C ASP A 742 -15.53 -2.31 0.47
N GLN A 743 -15.76 -1.28 1.28
CA GLN A 743 -16.88 -1.25 2.21
C GLN A 743 -18.23 -1.26 1.48
N ARG A 744 -19.03 -2.29 1.71
CA ARG A 744 -20.33 -2.51 1.05
C ARG A 744 -21.35 -3.08 2.03
N GLN A 745 -22.63 -3.01 1.66
CA GLN A 745 -23.65 -3.78 2.38
C GLN A 745 -23.36 -5.28 2.18
N PHE A 746 -23.75 -6.13 3.14
CA PHE A 746 -23.76 -7.58 2.96
C PHE A 746 -25.18 -8.17 2.94
N LEU A 747 -26.19 -7.37 3.33
CA LEU A 747 -27.61 -7.69 3.22
C LEU A 747 -28.24 -6.88 2.09
N TYR A 748 -28.26 -7.46 0.88
CA TYR A 748 -28.84 -6.83 -0.30
C TYR A 748 -30.26 -7.33 -0.59
N ASN A 749 -31.07 -6.48 -1.22
CA ASN A 749 -32.18 -6.98 -2.03
C ASN A 749 -31.61 -7.53 -3.35
N ALA A 750 -31.27 -8.82 -3.36
CA ALA A 750 -30.63 -9.49 -4.49
C ALA A 750 -31.50 -9.59 -5.77
N LYS A 751 -32.74 -9.10 -5.74
CA LYS A 751 -33.62 -9.03 -6.92
C LYS A 751 -33.36 -7.78 -7.76
N TRP A 752 -32.74 -6.73 -7.20
CA TRP A 752 -32.37 -5.50 -7.92
C TRP A 752 -33.48 -4.91 -8.80
N PHE A 753 -34.74 -4.99 -8.33
CA PHE A 753 -35.93 -4.75 -9.17
C PHE A 753 -35.86 -3.48 -10.00
N TRP A 754 -35.50 -2.36 -9.38
CA TRP A 754 -35.44 -1.07 -10.05
C TRP A 754 -34.35 -1.04 -11.13
N GLN A 755 -33.14 -1.45 -10.76
CA GLN A 755 -31.98 -1.43 -11.63
C GLN A 755 -32.18 -2.38 -12.82
N PHE A 756 -32.75 -3.56 -12.59
CA PHE A 756 -33.02 -4.54 -13.63
C PHE A 756 -34.15 -4.11 -14.57
N ALA A 757 -35.22 -3.50 -14.04
CA ALA A 757 -36.29 -2.92 -14.87
C ALA A 757 -35.76 -1.80 -15.79
N ARG A 758 -34.77 -1.01 -15.32
CA ARG A 758 -34.11 0.00 -16.17
C ARG A 758 -33.28 -0.61 -17.28
N ILE A 759 -32.58 -1.72 -17.03
CA ILE A 759 -31.88 -2.49 -18.07
C ILE A 759 -32.90 -3.00 -19.11
N ASP A 760 -34.01 -3.60 -18.65
CA ASP A 760 -35.04 -4.15 -19.53
C ASP A 760 -35.67 -3.10 -20.44
N ALA A 761 -35.98 -1.93 -19.89
CA ALA A 761 -36.49 -0.80 -20.67
C ALA A 761 -35.50 -0.37 -21.77
N GLU A 762 -34.20 -0.40 -21.49
CA GLU A 762 -33.17 -0.02 -22.46
C GLU A 762 -33.01 -1.08 -23.57
N VAL A 763 -33.01 -2.36 -23.21
CA VAL A 763 -33.02 -3.47 -24.19
C VAL A 763 -34.23 -3.37 -25.12
N GLN A 764 -35.41 -3.02 -24.59
CA GLN A 764 -36.61 -2.81 -25.40
C GLN A 764 -36.46 -1.63 -26.38
N LYS A 765 -35.88 -0.50 -25.93
CA LYS A 765 -35.60 0.64 -26.82
C LYS A 765 -34.65 0.25 -27.96
N SER A 766 -33.53 -0.42 -27.65
CA SER A 766 -32.58 -0.85 -28.67
C SER A 766 -33.22 -1.75 -29.73
N ARG A 767 -34.12 -2.65 -29.31
CA ARG A 767 -34.90 -3.49 -30.23
C ARG A 767 -35.84 -2.68 -31.11
N ASN A 768 -36.51 -1.67 -30.55
CA ASN A 768 -37.41 -0.80 -31.31
C ASN A 768 -36.64 0.07 -32.33
N SER A 769 -35.46 0.57 -31.98
CA SER A 769 -34.59 1.32 -32.90
C SER A 769 -34.06 0.45 -34.04
N LEU A 770 -33.61 -0.78 -33.76
CA LEU A 770 -33.21 -1.76 -34.79
C LEU A 770 -34.38 -2.11 -35.72
N ASN A 771 -35.58 -2.29 -35.18
CA ASN A 771 -36.77 -2.54 -35.97
C ASN A 771 -37.13 -1.34 -36.87
N GLN A 772 -37.02 -0.10 -36.38
CA GLN A 772 -37.26 1.11 -37.17
C GLN A 772 -36.22 1.31 -38.29
N LEU A 773 -34.95 0.98 -38.03
CA LEU A 773 -33.88 0.99 -39.03
C LEU A 773 -34.11 -0.07 -40.12
N SER A 774 -34.52 -1.29 -39.75
CA SER A 774 -34.85 -2.34 -40.73
C SER A 774 -36.08 -2.01 -41.60
N GLN A 775 -37.07 -1.30 -41.04
CA GLN A 775 -38.25 -0.85 -41.78
C GLN A 775 -37.96 0.31 -42.73
N THR A 776 -36.99 1.18 -42.41
CA THR A 776 -36.55 2.26 -43.32
C THR A 776 -35.68 1.73 -44.45
N SER A 777 -34.87 0.69 -44.24
CA SER A 777 -34.15 -0.02 -45.32
C SER A 777 -35.07 -0.78 -46.27
N SER A 778 -36.23 -1.27 -45.80
CA SER A 778 -37.23 -1.93 -46.66
C SER A 778 -38.12 -0.96 -47.47
N LYS A 779 -38.10 0.34 -47.17
CA LYS A 779 -38.85 1.36 -47.91
C LYS A 779 -38.05 2.05 -49.03
N SER A 780 -36.74 1.82 -49.13
CA SER A 780 -35.89 2.38 -50.19
C SER A 780 -35.68 1.47 -51.41
N VAL A 781 -36.42 0.35 -51.52
CA VAL A 781 -36.38 -0.56 -52.69
C VAL A 781 -37.75 -0.66 -53.38
N GLY A 782 -38.58 0.37 -53.25
CA GLY A 782 -39.99 0.30 -53.64
C GLY A 782 -40.58 1.58 -54.22
N SER A 783 -39.88 2.28 -55.10
CA SER A 783 -40.49 3.12 -56.15
C SER A 783 -39.40 3.68 -57.07
N ASP A 784 -39.25 3.10 -58.24
CA ASP A 784 -39.17 3.84 -59.51
C ASP A 784 -39.00 2.83 -60.65
N ASN A 785 -40.09 2.57 -61.36
CA ASN A 785 -40.02 1.94 -62.67
C ASN A 785 -41.13 2.51 -63.57
N SER A 786 -40.75 3.48 -64.43
CA SER A 786 -41.37 3.68 -65.74
C SER A 786 -40.50 4.58 -66.62
N GLY A 787 -39.84 4.02 -67.64
CA GLY A 787 -39.13 4.80 -68.66
C GLY A 787 -38.19 4.02 -69.59
N ALA A 788 -38.75 3.31 -70.56
CA ALA A 788 -38.27 3.10 -71.94
C ALA A 788 -36.81 2.64 -72.29
N VAL A 789 -36.75 1.45 -72.92
CA VAL A 789 -36.05 1.08 -74.20
C VAL A 789 -34.51 0.87 -74.27
N SER A 790 -34.14 -0.36 -74.68
CA SER A 790 -32.91 -0.88 -75.35
C SER A 790 -31.59 -0.85 -74.55
N HIS A 791 -30.71 -1.87 -74.50
CA HIS A 791 -30.24 -2.84 -75.51
C HIS A 791 -29.59 -4.08 -74.84
N ASN A 792 -29.51 -5.17 -75.60
CA ASN A 792 -28.82 -6.46 -75.37
C ASN A 792 -27.43 -6.45 -74.72
N THR A 793 -27.12 -7.49 -73.90
CA THR A 793 -26.10 -8.55 -74.10
C THR A 793 -25.90 -9.33 -72.77
N SER A 794 -26.40 -10.57 -72.65
CA SER A 794 -25.74 -11.87 -72.86
C SER A 794 -24.61 -12.23 -71.88
N GLY A 795 -24.75 -13.37 -71.18
CA GLY A 795 -23.59 -14.20 -70.80
C GLY A 795 -23.60 -14.82 -69.40
N ASN A 796 -24.12 -16.04 -69.30
CA ASN A 796 -24.01 -16.98 -68.19
C ASN A 796 -22.56 -17.45 -67.89
N SER A 797 -22.33 -17.91 -66.64
CA SER A 797 -21.48 -19.02 -66.14
C SER A 797 -20.64 -18.60 -64.91
N SER A 798 -20.99 -18.98 -63.69
CA SER A 798 -20.82 -20.25 -62.97
C SER A 798 -19.40 -20.55 -62.44
N ALA A 799 -19.35 -20.70 -61.10
CA ALA A 799 -18.58 -21.67 -60.31
C ALA A 799 -17.25 -21.26 -59.62
N SER A 800 -17.34 -21.27 -58.27
CA SER A 800 -16.45 -21.94 -57.29
C SER A 800 -14.93 -21.66 -57.25
N GLY A 801 -14.43 -21.34 -56.06
CA GLY A 801 -13.03 -21.55 -55.68
C GLY A 801 -12.69 -21.06 -54.28
N MET A 802 -12.57 -21.99 -53.32
CA MET A 802 -12.02 -21.77 -51.97
C MET A 802 -10.53 -21.36 -52.05
N SER A 803 -10.07 -20.51 -51.12
CA SER A 803 -8.76 -20.71 -50.48
C SER A 803 -8.68 -19.99 -49.13
N ASN A 804 -8.17 -20.73 -48.15
CA ASN A 804 -7.82 -20.32 -46.79
C ASN A 804 -6.77 -19.22 -46.76
N PHE A 805 -6.80 -18.34 -45.76
CA PHE A 805 -5.58 -17.88 -45.07
C PHE A 805 -5.91 -17.38 -43.64
N ASN A 806 -5.39 -18.10 -42.66
CA ASN A 806 -5.21 -17.67 -41.27
C ASN A 806 -4.11 -16.61 -41.22
N LEU A 807 -4.29 -15.55 -40.42
CA LEU A 807 -3.20 -14.67 -39.99
C LEU A 807 -3.16 -14.57 -38.46
N HIS A 808 -2.10 -15.19 -37.91
CA HIS A 808 -1.56 -14.95 -36.59
C HIS A 808 -1.07 -13.51 -36.46
N TYR A 809 -1.29 -12.89 -35.29
CA TYR A 809 -0.62 -11.66 -34.88
C TYR A 809 0.56 -11.99 -33.97
N SER A 810 1.75 -11.54 -34.37
CA SER A 810 2.94 -11.40 -33.52
C SER A 810 3.19 -9.91 -33.26
N PRO A 811 3.70 -9.51 -32.07
CA PRO A 811 4.08 -8.14 -31.77
C PRO A 811 5.55 -7.88 -32.15
N LEU A 812 5.85 -6.68 -32.69
CA LEU A 812 7.21 -6.25 -33.00
C LEU A 812 7.63 -5.05 -32.15
N HIS A 813 8.80 -5.17 -31.54
CA HIS A 813 9.64 -4.09 -31.03
C HIS A 813 10.59 -3.55 -32.13
N GLY A 814 10.98 -2.26 -32.04
CA GLY A 814 12.34 -1.80 -32.35
C GLY A 814 12.57 -0.71 -33.41
N ASN A 815 12.89 0.50 -32.94
CA ASN A 815 13.83 1.54 -33.43
C ASN A 815 13.91 1.96 -34.93
N SER A 816 13.74 3.28 -35.19
CA SER A 816 14.84 4.25 -35.43
C SER A 816 14.38 5.50 -36.22
N ALA A 817 15.20 6.55 -36.12
CA ALA A 817 14.93 7.96 -36.40
C ALA A 817 14.74 8.37 -37.88
N SER A 818 14.00 9.47 -38.11
CA SER A 818 14.40 10.57 -39.01
C SER A 818 13.38 11.72 -38.92
N GLY A 819 13.89 12.95 -38.91
CA GLY A 819 13.12 14.16 -38.60
C GLY A 819 12.36 14.77 -39.77
N VAL A 820 11.41 15.65 -39.45
CA VAL A 820 10.86 16.65 -40.37
C VAL A 820 10.59 17.94 -39.59
N GLN A 821 11.26 19.02 -40.00
CA GLN A 821 10.99 20.41 -39.65
C GLN A 821 9.66 20.86 -40.30
N VAL A 822 8.86 21.65 -39.60
CA VAL A 822 7.88 22.54 -40.24
C VAL A 822 7.96 23.93 -39.61
N VAL A 823 8.24 24.92 -40.46
CA VAL A 823 8.38 26.34 -40.16
C VAL A 823 7.03 27.06 -40.31
N GLN A 824 6.78 27.96 -39.35
CA GLN A 824 5.91 29.15 -39.24
C GLN A 824 5.26 29.73 -40.53
N GLN A 825 3.91 29.91 -40.57
CA GLN A 825 3.10 31.15 -40.29
C GLN A 825 3.06 32.20 -41.45
N PRO A 826 2.23 33.28 -41.46
CA PRO A 826 0.89 33.56 -40.86
C PRO A 826 -0.07 34.38 -41.79
N THR A 827 -1.31 34.68 -41.36
CA THR A 827 -2.04 35.93 -41.74
C THR A 827 -3.18 36.31 -40.76
N LEU A 828 -2.87 37.11 -39.71
CA LEU A 828 -3.19 38.57 -39.51
C LEU A 828 -4.48 39.13 -40.18
N ILE A 829 -5.36 40.04 -39.65
CA ILE A 829 -5.40 41.02 -38.53
C ILE A 829 -6.86 41.57 -38.35
N LYS A 830 -7.31 41.98 -37.14
CA LYS A 830 -7.55 43.40 -36.72
C LYS A 830 -8.33 43.57 -35.39
N ASP A 831 -7.72 44.38 -34.53
CA ASP A 831 -8.14 44.98 -33.25
C ASP A 831 -9.38 45.92 -33.39
N ASP A 832 -10.11 46.39 -32.36
CA ASP A 832 -9.66 47.19 -31.22
C ASP A 832 -10.78 47.47 -30.16
N GLN A 833 -10.33 47.67 -28.91
CA GLN A 833 -10.77 48.61 -27.83
C GLN A 833 -12.15 48.58 -27.10
N ALA A 834 -12.05 48.27 -25.79
CA ALA A 834 -12.42 49.04 -24.58
C ALA A 834 -13.75 49.83 -24.46
N THR A 835 -14.54 49.58 -23.38
CA THR A 835 -14.81 50.46 -22.20
C THR A 835 -16.06 50.07 -21.38
N LEU A 836 -16.11 50.62 -20.17
CA LEU A 836 -16.92 50.38 -18.97
C LEU A 836 -18.43 50.73 -19.00
N THR A 837 -19.15 50.12 -18.03
CA THR A 837 -20.26 50.65 -17.18
C THR A 837 -21.75 50.66 -17.58
N SER A 838 -22.54 50.16 -16.61
CA SER A 838 -23.86 50.62 -16.11
C SER A 838 -25.18 50.00 -16.65
N SER A 839 -26.04 49.67 -15.67
CA SER A 839 -27.39 49.08 -15.65
C SER A 839 -28.50 49.97 -16.29
N PRO A 840 -29.84 49.67 -16.23
CA PRO A 840 -30.64 48.42 -16.08
C PRO A 840 -31.69 48.28 -17.26
N PRO A 841 -32.68 47.33 -17.27
CA PRO A 841 -34.03 47.64 -16.79
C PRO A 841 -34.91 46.42 -16.34
N VAL A 842 -36.21 46.68 -16.22
CA VAL A 842 -37.27 46.09 -15.36
C VAL A 842 -38.28 45.19 -16.10
N ARG A 843 -38.77 44.14 -15.38
CA ARG A 843 -40.04 43.35 -15.43
C ARG A 843 -40.60 42.72 -16.72
N GLY A 844 -40.99 41.44 -16.60
CA GLY A 844 -42.14 40.87 -17.34
C GLY A 844 -42.40 39.34 -17.28
N LYS A 845 -43.02 38.85 -16.18
CA LYS A 845 -43.97 37.71 -16.01
C LYS A 845 -43.65 36.24 -16.44
N HIS A 846 -43.41 35.38 -15.42
CA HIS A 846 -43.98 34.06 -15.01
C HIS A 846 -44.28 32.89 -16.00
N PRO A 847 -44.41 31.60 -15.54
CA PRO A 847 -43.99 30.97 -14.26
C PRO A 847 -43.23 29.62 -14.40
N HIS A 848 -42.45 29.25 -13.37
CA HIS A 848 -41.92 27.90 -13.15
C HIS A 848 -42.34 27.38 -11.76
N THR A 849 -42.78 26.11 -11.71
CA THR A 849 -43.04 25.34 -10.49
C THR A 849 -41.72 24.68 -10.05
N GLN A 850 -41.23 24.99 -8.85
CA GLN A 850 -40.06 24.35 -8.22
C GLN A 850 -40.49 23.54 -6.99
N VAL A 851 -39.91 22.36 -6.84
CA VAL A 851 -39.91 21.54 -5.64
C VAL A 851 -38.65 21.89 -4.83
N ALA A 852 -38.84 22.20 -3.55
CA ALA A 852 -37.81 22.72 -2.65
C ALA A 852 -36.90 21.62 -2.07
N VAL A 853 -35.60 21.92 -1.99
CA VAL A 853 -34.58 21.21 -1.20
C VAL A 853 -34.33 22.03 0.07
N VAL A 854 -34.44 21.41 1.24
CA VAL A 854 -34.18 22.04 2.54
C VAL A 854 -32.74 21.76 2.96
N VAL A 855 -31.96 22.83 3.12
CA VAL A 855 -30.65 22.84 3.79
C VAL A 855 -30.85 23.43 5.19
N ARG A 856 -30.35 22.77 6.24
CA ARG A 856 -30.37 23.29 7.62
C ARG A 856 -28.98 23.84 7.99
N ASP A 857 -29.00 25.07 8.49
CA ASP A 857 -27.90 25.85 9.05
C ASP A 857 -27.80 25.61 10.58
N PRO A 858 -26.63 25.28 11.16
CA PRO A 858 -26.50 24.96 12.57
C PRO A 858 -25.90 26.11 13.40
N HIS A 859 -26.47 27.31 13.40
CA HIS A 859 -26.18 28.32 14.43
C HIS A 859 -27.40 29.19 14.75
N LYS A 860 -28.15 28.82 15.79
CA LYS A 860 -28.95 29.71 16.67
C LYS A 860 -29.77 28.87 17.66
N GLN A 861 -29.36 28.85 18.92
CA GLN A 861 -30.29 28.67 20.04
C GLN A 861 -29.97 29.72 21.10
N GLN A 862 -30.88 30.69 21.22
CA GLN A 862 -30.94 31.64 22.34
C GLN A 862 -31.88 31.07 23.42
N LEU A 863 -31.43 31.22 24.65
CA LEU A 863 -32.14 30.97 25.91
C LEU A 863 -33.34 31.91 26.10
N GLN A 864 -34.41 31.39 26.70
CA GLN A 864 -35.38 32.15 27.49
C GLN A 864 -35.84 31.35 28.71
N VAL A 865 -36.31 32.09 29.72
CA VAL A 865 -36.14 31.91 31.16
C VAL A 865 -37.52 31.80 31.87
N VAL A 866 -37.73 30.73 32.69
CA VAL A 866 -38.40 30.65 34.05
C VAL A 866 -39.93 30.99 34.11
N PRO A 867 -40.83 30.57 35.09
CA PRO A 867 -40.66 30.15 36.51
C PRO A 867 -41.46 28.93 37.10
N HIS A 868 -40.84 28.32 38.14
CA HIS A 868 -41.30 28.05 39.54
C HIS A 868 -42.71 27.48 39.95
N VAL A 869 -42.71 26.41 40.80
CA VAL A 869 -43.26 26.29 42.20
C VAL A 869 -44.11 25.03 42.60
N HIS A 870 -43.64 24.33 43.67
CA HIS A 870 -44.28 23.52 44.76
C HIS A 870 -45.24 22.31 44.45
N ARG A 871 -45.38 21.22 45.26
CA ARG A 871 -45.38 21.02 46.74
C ARG A 871 -45.40 19.50 47.14
N ALA A 872 -44.83 19.19 48.32
CA ALA A 872 -45.08 18.15 49.36
C ALA A 872 -45.98 16.88 49.09
N ILE A 873 -45.78 15.70 49.72
CA ILE A 873 -46.16 15.33 51.12
C ILE A 873 -45.64 13.89 51.47
N SER A 874 -45.22 13.70 52.72
CA SER A 874 -45.21 12.43 53.53
C SER A 874 -46.08 12.73 54.80
N PRO A 875 -46.54 11.82 55.71
CA PRO A 875 -45.99 10.49 56.10
C PRO A 875 -46.97 9.39 56.67
N ALA A 876 -46.36 8.26 57.07
CA ALA A 876 -46.63 7.35 58.23
C ALA A 876 -47.78 6.31 58.27
N ILE A 877 -47.45 5.04 58.61
CA ILE A 877 -47.82 4.27 59.86
C ILE A 877 -47.23 2.81 59.88
N SER A 878 -46.95 2.35 61.12
CA SER A 878 -46.29 1.17 61.77
C SER A 878 -46.76 -0.28 61.50
N VAL A 879 -46.28 -1.40 62.12
CA VAL A 879 -45.02 -2.05 62.64
C VAL A 879 -45.42 -3.52 63.04
N GLN A 880 -44.45 -4.47 63.09
CA GLN A 880 -44.38 -5.82 63.75
C GLN A 880 -44.69 -7.07 62.88
N ALA A 881 -44.08 -8.27 63.00
CA ALA A 881 -42.85 -8.85 63.60
C ALA A 881 -42.75 -10.38 63.23
N ALA A 882 -41.54 -10.98 63.22
CA ALA A 882 -41.15 -12.35 63.70
C ALA A 882 -40.23 -13.27 62.82
N LYS A 883 -39.00 -13.51 63.36
CA LYS A 883 -38.16 -14.74 63.57
C LYS A 883 -37.67 -15.72 62.44
N LYS A 884 -36.37 -16.09 62.58
CA LYS A 884 -35.47 -17.10 61.92
C LYS A 884 -35.82 -18.60 62.19
N PRO A 885 -35.28 -19.63 61.46
CA PRO A 885 -33.92 -20.28 61.65
C PRO A 885 -33.18 -20.65 60.32
N ARG A 886 -31.83 -20.64 60.17
CA ARG A 886 -30.72 -21.62 60.48
C ARG A 886 -30.73 -22.96 59.71
N PHE A 887 -29.58 -23.34 59.09
CA PHE A 887 -28.94 -24.67 58.75
C PHE A 887 -28.15 -24.52 57.42
N GLN A 888 -27.07 -25.23 57.04
CA GLN A 888 -25.85 -25.80 57.67
C GLN A 888 -24.95 -26.28 56.49
N HIS A 889 -23.63 -26.36 56.68
CA HIS A 889 -22.66 -26.94 55.73
C HIS A 889 -22.75 -28.47 55.62
N SER A 890 -22.44 -29.02 54.44
CA SER A 890 -21.74 -30.31 54.28
C SER A 890 -21.05 -30.44 52.91
N HIS A 891 -19.72 -30.63 52.95
CA HIS A 891 -18.86 -31.06 51.83
C HIS A 891 -19.10 -32.53 51.43
N PRO A 892 -18.57 -32.95 50.26
CA PRO A 892 -17.77 -34.17 50.24
C PRO A 892 -16.36 -33.94 49.68
N LYS A 893 -15.41 -34.60 50.34
CA LYS A 893 -13.99 -34.77 49.99
C LYS A 893 -13.83 -35.64 48.73
N VAL A 894 -12.80 -35.37 47.95
CA VAL A 894 -12.06 -36.39 47.18
C VAL A 894 -10.58 -36.11 47.43
N GLU A 895 -9.92 -37.05 48.11
CA GLU A 895 -8.49 -37.09 48.38
C GLU A 895 -7.75 -37.63 47.15
N VAL A 896 -6.59 -37.04 46.86
CA VAL A 896 -5.63 -37.44 45.83
C VAL A 896 -4.52 -38.23 46.52
N GLU A 897 -4.30 -39.48 46.12
CA GLU A 897 -3.11 -40.25 46.46
C GLU A 897 -1.98 -39.89 45.49
N ILE A 898 -0.81 -39.57 46.06
CA ILE A 898 0.49 -39.48 45.38
C ILE A 898 1.30 -40.66 45.89
N SER A 899 1.90 -41.42 44.97
CA SER A 899 2.97 -42.38 45.25
C SER A 899 4.10 -42.19 44.24
N ASP A 900 5.27 -41.86 44.78
CA ASP A 900 6.67 -41.89 44.31
C ASP A 900 7.00 -41.84 42.80
#